data_AF-A0A7M7JVI5-F1
#
_entry.id   AF-A0A7M7JVI5-F1
#
_cell.length_a   1.000
_cell.length_b   1.000
_cell.length_c   1.000
_cell.angle_alpha   90.00
_cell.angle_beta   90.00
_cell.angle_gamma   90.00
#
_symmetry.space_group_name_H-M   'P 1'
#
loop_
_entity.id
_entity.type
_entity.pdbx_description
1 polymer ?
#
loop_
_entity_poly.entity_id
_entity_poly.type
_entity_poly.pdbx_seq_one_letter_code
_entity_poly.pdbx_strand_id
1 'polypeptide(L)'
;MQRNRSGGNHDNLKQYCDNYCLKRVSTIYCDVIKGRKRNGSMAASRPLTASCAGVGAGVVGGAGMAETPPNNNGGHHGDIECCGGGVDAANGESGEAGWLAEGSECLTLDFGPFEIAHLWVQMPPCEEFVGARRSKHTAVAYKDAIYVFGGDNGREMLNDLLRFDGRDRSWSSCRAFSTGAAPAPRYHHSAVVHESSMFIFGGYTGDLHSNQNLANKNDLHEFRFTNGQWIEWKFEGRMPVPRSAHGAAVYDKKLWIFAGYDGNARLNDMWCTSLANSGPGGSGAGGQADRGLTEKKTWEEVNQLGERPPTCCNFPVAVARDSMFVFSGQSGAKITNSLYQFHFNERMWTRISTEHILRNAPPPPTRRYGHTMVAYDRHLYVFGGTADSIQSNDLHSFDLDEKMWSVVEPATSSVVPSGRLFHSAAVIGDAMYIFGGTKDNNTRSREMYRFQFSSHPKCTLHEDFSRLLRNRLFCDIEFLVGQEGIVVPAHMAFVAARSTFLRERILRAKEEQEERALLEGNGPSDTNTCSMLSVRLPDVPPEAFQLVLTYIYTDCIDPTDGDVSHKWEPGSNHIVLLMMQVYRLSVEFQMRQLEQLTVQYLEAAIKHRNVLLALQNASQLKLDSIKEFCLRFIVKECNYNQIVMSKEFETISQPLMVEIIRRRQAPPHRGPMISGGVSGNSLVGGGSSGSKGGPDGTVSSSSTATSAASGGSAAGGAGSGGSNLEQDMAALLREVGGPGGDFTDITLMLDGQPVRAHKCILAARCSYFEAMFRSFMPSDNVVNVAIGEMVPSAQAFHTLLRFIYHGSVDMPPEDSLYLFSAPYFYGFANNRLQAACKQNLERNVTTDNVIQVLEAADKIQAVDMKKHALSLIVKQYPRVAKVSRLRQLSRHLLLAILDALADDMARSGGKLRPDISYSNLCGTEGGVGASSNCASSGASVNGSIASGSNYYYYTPQQQASSGSSGAHTSYYQLEHLASNRD
;
A
#
# COMPACT_ATOMS: atom_id res chain seq x y z
N MET A 1 54.94 -33.57 42.22
CA MET A 1 54.76 -34.68 43.20
C MET A 1 53.30 -34.66 43.68
N GLN A 2 52.76 -35.79 44.14
CA GLN A 2 51.67 -36.00 45.15
C GLN A 2 50.53 -34.96 45.31
N ARG A 3 49.24 -35.31 45.49
CA ARG A 3 48.46 -36.59 45.45
C ARG A 3 46.95 -36.22 45.52
N ASN A 4 46.06 -37.11 45.06
CA ASN A 4 44.67 -37.40 45.53
C ASN A 4 43.98 -36.42 46.53
N ARG A 5 42.68 -36.09 46.45
CA ARG A 5 41.52 -36.89 45.95
C ARG A 5 40.18 -36.09 45.96
N SER A 6 39.22 -36.55 45.15
CA SER A 6 37.73 -36.53 45.34
C SER A 6 36.99 -35.27 45.82
N GLY A 7 35.99 -34.85 45.03
CA GLY A 7 34.92 -33.94 45.44
C GLY A 7 34.31 -33.22 44.24
N GLY A 8 33.19 -33.71 43.70
CA GLY A 8 32.49 -33.07 42.60
C GLY A 8 31.25 -32.32 43.10
N ASN A 9 30.91 -31.21 42.44
CA ASN A 9 29.56 -30.66 42.45
C ASN A 9 29.30 -29.86 41.16
N HIS A 10 28.02 -29.67 40.83
CA HIS A 10 27.60 -28.73 39.79
C HIS A 10 27.79 -27.27 40.25
N ASP A 11 27.39 -26.33 39.37
CA ASP A 11 27.38 -24.86 39.55
C ASP A 11 28.71 -24.11 39.31
N ASN A 12 29.01 -23.84 38.03
CA ASN A 12 29.72 -22.61 37.60
C ASN A 12 29.70 -22.38 36.05
N LEU A 13 28.55 -22.55 35.38
CA LEU A 13 28.40 -22.19 33.95
C LEU A 13 27.31 -21.15 33.63
N LYS A 14 26.44 -20.80 34.59
CA LYS A 14 25.25 -19.96 34.36
C LYS A 14 25.45 -18.46 34.65
N GLN A 15 26.70 -17.96 34.62
CA GLN A 15 26.99 -16.56 34.98
C GLN A 15 27.93 -15.83 34.00
N TYR A 16 28.41 -16.52 32.94
CA TYR A 16 29.37 -15.95 31.97
C TYR A 16 28.79 -15.63 30.58
N CYS A 17 27.61 -16.15 30.22
CA CYS A 17 26.97 -15.86 28.93
C CYS A 17 26.15 -14.56 28.96
N ASP A 18 25.33 -14.38 30.00
CA ASP A 18 24.24 -13.39 30.01
C ASP A 18 24.73 -11.94 29.95
N ASN A 19 25.94 -11.67 30.47
CA ASN A 19 26.51 -10.32 30.53
C ASN A 19 27.08 -9.80 29.19
N TYR A 20 27.28 -10.64 28.17
CA TYR A 20 27.94 -10.23 26.92
C TYR A 20 26.99 -9.98 25.73
N CYS A 21 25.81 -10.61 25.68
CA CYS A 21 24.86 -10.41 24.58
C CYS A 21 24.03 -9.13 24.72
N LEU A 22 23.49 -8.85 25.92
CA LEU A 22 22.53 -7.76 26.12
C LEU A 22 23.13 -6.35 25.93
N LYS A 23 24.41 -6.15 26.32
CA LYS A 23 25.06 -4.83 26.29
C LYS A 23 25.47 -4.31 24.92
N ARG A 24 25.25 -5.05 23.83
CA ARG A 24 25.63 -4.61 22.46
C ARG A 24 24.46 -4.40 21.49
N VAL A 25 23.25 -4.84 21.83
CA VAL A 25 22.04 -4.60 21.02
C VAL A 25 21.48 -3.19 21.29
N SER A 26 21.42 -2.79 22.57
CA SER A 26 20.91 -1.48 23.01
C SER A 26 21.57 -0.28 22.30
N THR A 27 22.90 -0.32 22.11
CA THR A 27 23.65 0.84 21.57
C THR A 27 23.46 1.07 20.07
N ILE A 28 22.96 0.08 19.32
CA ILE A 28 22.78 0.21 17.86
C ILE A 28 21.49 0.97 17.50
N TYR A 29 20.50 1.02 18.40
CA TYR A 29 19.17 1.57 18.10
C TYR A 29 19.02 3.09 18.29
N CYS A 30 20.10 3.81 18.67
CA CYS A 30 20.05 5.26 18.92
C CYS A 30 20.75 6.15 17.87
N ASP A 31 21.73 5.63 17.11
CA ASP A 31 22.54 6.45 16.18
C ASP A 31 21.98 6.55 14.75
N VAL A 32 20.88 5.84 14.43
CA VAL A 32 20.23 5.92 13.10
C VAL A 32 19.46 7.24 12.89
N ILE A 33 19.24 8.04 13.96
CA ILE A 33 18.50 9.31 13.90
C ILE A 33 19.39 10.52 14.28
N LYS A 34 20.59 10.64 13.70
CA LYS A 34 21.34 11.92 13.45
C LYS A 34 22.67 11.71 12.69
N GLY A 35 22.78 12.24 11.47
CA GLY A 35 24.06 12.35 10.72
C GLY A 35 23.84 12.20 9.21
N ARG A 36 23.93 13.22 8.34
CA ARG A 36 24.94 14.28 8.09
C ARG A 36 26.17 13.75 7.35
N LYS A 37 26.30 14.17 6.08
CA LYS A 37 27.30 13.76 5.06
C LYS A 37 28.75 13.65 5.56
N ARG A 38 29.49 12.65 5.05
CA ARG A 38 30.92 12.75 4.75
C ARG A 38 31.30 11.87 3.55
N ASN A 39 32.20 12.36 2.71
CA ASN A 39 32.70 11.65 1.52
C ASN A 39 33.80 10.65 1.92
N GLY A 40 33.91 9.54 1.19
CA GLY A 40 34.96 8.53 1.39
C GLY A 40 35.17 7.67 0.14
N SER A 41 35.88 8.19 -0.86
CA SER A 41 36.29 7.42 -2.03
C SER A 41 37.53 6.58 -1.71
N MET A 42 37.51 5.29 -2.06
CA MET A 42 38.71 4.51 -2.34
C MET A 42 38.46 3.57 -3.51
N ALA A 43 39.29 3.68 -4.55
CA ALA A 43 39.32 2.78 -5.70
C ALA A 43 40.47 1.77 -5.57
N ALA A 44 40.34 0.61 -6.21
CA ALA A 44 41.37 -0.43 -6.18
C ALA A 44 42.24 -0.45 -7.45
N SER A 45 43.56 -0.42 -7.24
CA SER A 45 44.62 -0.99 -8.09
C SER A 45 44.58 -0.79 -9.62
N ARG A 46 45.57 -0.05 -10.15
CA ARG A 46 46.75 -0.65 -10.81
C ARG A 46 47.92 0.37 -10.94
N PRO A 47 49.18 -0.09 -11.09
CA PRO A 47 50.38 0.75 -10.97
C PRO A 47 50.96 1.21 -12.31
N LEU A 48 51.80 2.26 -12.30
CA LEU A 48 52.92 2.47 -13.25
C LEU A 48 53.93 3.52 -12.72
N THR A 49 55.17 3.06 -12.49
CA THR A 49 56.50 3.73 -12.62
C THR A 49 56.73 5.24 -12.41
N ALA A 50 57.91 5.55 -11.81
CA ALA A 50 58.76 6.75 -12.02
C ALA A 50 58.30 8.09 -11.36
N SER A 51 59.17 9.02 -10.93
CA SER A 51 60.63 9.01 -10.65
C SER A 51 61.04 10.20 -9.75
N CYS A 52 62.25 10.16 -9.18
CA CYS A 52 63.09 11.27 -8.69
C CYS A 52 62.57 12.28 -7.64
N ALA A 53 63.07 12.10 -6.40
CA ALA A 53 63.97 13.01 -5.67
C ALA A 53 63.61 14.51 -5.42
N GLY A 54 63.79 14.95 -4.16
CA GLY A 54 63.84 16.38 -3.79
C GLY A 54 64.11 16.67 -2.30
N VAL A 55 65.32 17.11 -1.99
CA VAL A 55 65.88 17.73 -0.74
C VAL A 55 64.92 18.75 -0.08
N GLY A 56 64.89 19.04 1.24
CA GLY A 56 65.67 18.64 2.44
C GLY A 56 65.05 19.30 3.71
N ALA A 57 65.28 18.86 4.95
CA ALA A 57 66.47 19.03 5.82
C ALA A 57 66.36 20.21 6.85
N GLY A 58 66.74 19.96 8.13
CA GLY A 58 66.72 20.93 9.26
C GLY A 58 65.52 20.77 10.23
N VAL A 59 65.53 20.29 11.49
CA VAL A 59 66.53 19.83 12.53
C VAL A 59 66.64 20.79 13.76
N VAL A 60 66.61 20.22 14.99
CA VAL A 60 66.61 20.84 16.36
C VAL A 60 65.29 21.59 16.72
N GLY A 61 64.72 21.65 17.94
CA GLY A 61 65.02 21.13 19.32
C GLY A 61 64.93 22.27 20.38
N GLY A 62 64.58 22.10 21.67
CA GLY A 62 64.10 20.98 22.51
C GLY A 62 64.08 21.35 24.02
N ALA A 63 63.28 20.66 24.88
CA ALA A 63 63.05 20.94 26.34
C ALA A 63 62.37 22.31 26.68
N GLY A 64 61.86 22.64 27.88
CA GLY A 64 61.56 21.88 29.11
C GLY A 64 61.43 22.77 30.39
N MET A 65 60.35 22.61 31.17
CA MET A 65 60.10 23.01 32.60
C MET A 65 59.99 24.48 33.10
N ALA A 66 58.96 24.71 33.95
CA ALA A 66 58.84 25.52 35.21
C ALA A 66 59.22 27.04 35.23
N GLU A 67 58.55 27.95 35.97
CA GLU A 67 58.33 28.03 37.44
C GLU A 67 57.13 28.94 37.89
N THR A 68 56.91 29.08 39.22
CA THR A 68 55.85 29.83 39.96
C THR A 68 56.39 30.26 41.36
N PRO A 69 55.64 30.69 42.43
CA PRO A 69 54.24 31.11 42.62
C PRO A 69 54.12 32.60 43.07
N PRO A 70 53.91 33.11 44.33
CA PRO A 70 53.57 32.55 45.67
C PRO A 70 52.31 33.17 46.39
N ASN A 71 52.03 32.68 47.62
CA ASN A 71 51.30 33.33 48.74
C ASN A 71 49.77 33.63 48.66
N ASN A 72 48.95 33.48 49.73
CA ASN A 72 49.09 32.67 50.97
C ASN A 72 47.75 32.53 51.77
N ASN A 73 47.57 31.43 52.54
CA ASN A 73 46.56 31.16 53.62
C ASN A 73 45.03 31.27 53.29
N GLY A 74 44.09 30.58 53.97
CA GLY A 74 44.17 29.46 54.94
C GLY A 74 43.14 29.53 56.09
N GLY A 75 42.29 28.50 56.31
CA GLY A 75 41.42 28.38 57.50
C GLY A 75 40.23 27.39 57.41
N HIS A 76 39.84 26.78 58.54
CA HIS A 76 38.63 25.96 58.75
C HIS A 76 37.77 26.56 59.88
N HIS A 77 36.45 26.37 59.85
CA HIS A 77 35.59 25.87 60.94
C HIS A 77 34.12 25.81 60.47
N GLY A 78 33.20 25.26 61.27
CA GLY A 78 31.77 25.14 60.93
C GLY A 78 30.87 25.10 62.17
N ASP A 79 29.66 24.57 61.96
CA ASP A 79 28.65 24.11 62.94
C ASP A 79 27.73 25.11 63.69
N ILE A 80 26.45 24.69 63.73
CA ILE A 80 25.45 24.79 64.82
C ILE A 80 24.57 26.06 64.98
N GLU A 81 23.28 25.86 64.67
CA GLU A 81 22.03 26.23 65.36
C GLU A 81 21.76 27.65 65.91
N CYS A 82 20.54 28.18 65.69
CA CYS A 82 19.48 28.10 66.72
C CYS A 82 18.05 28.47 66.24
N CYS A 83 17.05 28.05 67.02
CA CYS A 83 15.64 27.92 66.63
C CYS A 83 14.73 29.15 66.88
N GLY A 84 13.56 29.18 66.21
CA GLY A 84 12.35 29.92 66.65
C GLY A 84 11.48 30.47 65.49
N GLY A 85 10.14 30.33 65.47
CA GLY A 85 9.28 29.50 66.32
C GLY A 85 7.79 29.92 66.33
N GLY A 86 6.93 29.24 65.53
CA GLY A 86 5.46 29.37 65.55
C GLY A 86 4.87 30.61 64.85
N VAL A 87 3.57 30.68 64.53
CA VAL A 87 2.48 29.66 64.56
C VAL A 87 1.33 30.07 63.59
N ASP A 88 0.44 29.12 63.30
CA ASP A 88 -0.92 29.24 62.73
C ASP A 88 -1.12 29.66 61.24
N ALA A 89 -2.16 29.18 60.53
CA ALA A 89 -2.52 27.78 60.16
C ALA A 89 -3.76 27.75 59.23
N ALA A 90 -3.69 27.04 58.10
CA ALA A 90 -4.82 26.35 57.44
C ALA A 90 -4.39 25.64 56.12
N ASN A 91 -4.60 24.31 56.07
CA ASN A 91 -4.85 23.37 54.94
C ASN A 91 -4.52 23.82 53.49
N GLY A 92 -3.85 23.06 52.62
CA GLY A 92 -3.58 21.60 52.60
C GLY A 92 -4.19 20.97 51.32
N GLU A 93 -3.60 19.98 50.64
CA GLU A 93 -2.34 19.24 50.82
C GLU A 93 -1.69 18.95 49.45
N SER A 94 -0.39 18.68 49.42
CA SER A 94 0.38 18.38 48.20
C SER A 94 0.91 16.94 48.18
N GLY A 95 0.63 16.17 47.13
CA GLY A 95 1.18 14.84 46.96
C GLY A 95 2.63 14.88 46.44
N GLU A 96 3.58 14.43 47.26
CA GLU A 96 4.99 14.27 46.86
C GLU A 96 5.24 12.94 46.11
N ALA A 97 6.31 12.92 45.32
CA ALA A 97 6.76 11.74 44.57
C ALA A 97 7.75 10.89 45.38
N GLY A 98 7.39 9.65 45.69
CA GLY A 98 8.28 8.64 46.27
C GLY A 98 8.91 7.75 45.19
N TRP A 99 10.24 7.64 45.19
CA TRP A 99 10.98 6.77 44.27
C TRP A 99 10.88 5.29 44.69
N LEU A 100 10.42 4.41 43.80
CA LEU A 100 10.51 2.96 43.98
C LEU A 100 10.82 2.22 42.66
N ALA A 101 11.92 1.45 42.71
CA ALA A 101 12.29 0.31 41.86
C ALA A 101 12.16 0.43 40.32
N GLU A 102 13.32 0.55 39.66
CA GLU A 102 13.52 -0.11 38.36
C GLU A 102 13.36 -1.63 38.57
N GLY A 103 12.42 -2.29 37.87
CA GLY A 103 12.18 -3.73 38.12
C GLY A 103 10.95 -4.40 37.49
N SER A 104 10.22 -3.75 36.58
CA SER A 104 9.21 -4.39 35.72
C SER A 104 8.81 -3.44 34.58
N GLU A 105 9.02 -3.84 33.32
CA GLU A 105 8.48 -3.11 32.16
C GLU A 105 6.99 -3.45 31.98
N CYS A 106 6.14 -2.72 32.71
CA CYS A 106 4.69 -2.80 32.56
C CYS A 106 4.28 -2.44 31.12
N LEU A 107 3.57 -3.33 30.43
CA LEU A 107 3.01 -3.05 29.10
C LEU A 107 1.89 -2.00 29.20
N THR A 108 2.27 -0.73 29.01
CA THR A 108 1.33 0.38 28.81
C THR A 108 0.70 0.30 27.42
N LEU A 109 -0.57 0.68 27.28
CA LEU A 109 -1.30 0.59 26.01
C LEU A 109 -1.39 1.90 25.22
N ASP A 110 -0.69 2.95 25.67
CA ASP A 110 -0.76 4.28 25.07
C ASP A 110 0.13 4.37 23.82
N PHE A 111 -0.44 3.99 22.67
CA PHE A 111 0.23 4.02 21.37
C PHE A 111 -0.48 4.96 20.40
N GLY A 112 0.32 5.69 19.61
CA GLY A 112 -0.11 6.71 18.67
C GLY A 112 -1.07 6.25 17.54
N PRO A 113 -1.40 7.17 16.61
CA PRO A 113 -2.52 7.01 15.68
C PRO A 113 -2.22 6.01 14.55
N PHE A 114 -2.30 4.73 14.87
CA PHE A 114 -2.25 3.62 13.91
C PHE A 114 -3.67 3.29 13.41
N GLU A 115 -4.06 3.80 12.24
CA GLU A 115 -5.43 3.63 11.76
C GLU A 115 -5.65 2.42 10.84
N ILE A 116 -6.55 1.54 11.31
CA ILE A 116 -7.01 0.26 10.74
C ILE A 116 -7.51 0.31 9.28
N ALA A 117 -7.94 1.49 8.83
CA ALA A 117 -8.80 1.59 7.66
C ALA A 117 -8.79 2.98 7.01
N HIS A 118 -9.06 2.98 5.71
CA HIS A 118 -9.33 4.18 4.94
C HIS A 118 -10.79 4.62 5.16
N LEU A 119 -10.97 5.69 5.92
CA LEU A 119 -12.27 6.18 6.38
C LEU A 119 -12.57 7.57 5.81
N TRP A 120 -13.69 7.71 5.11
CA TRP A 120 -14.23 9.03 4.74
C TRP A 120 -15.22 9.53 5.79
N VAL A 121 -15.05 10.79 6.20
CA VAL A 121 -16.00 11.53 7.03
C VAL A 121 -16.37 12.81 6.31
N GLN A 122 -17.66 13.04 6.08
CA GLN A 122 -18.15 14.35 5.66
C GLN A 122 -18.06 15.30 6.85
N MET A 123 -17.37 16.44 6.67
CA MET A 123 -17.28 17.43 7.73
C MET A 123 -18.65 18.11 7.91
N PRO A 124 -19.05 18.46 9.15
CA PRO A 124 -20.32 19.13 9.40
C PRO A 124 -20.47 20.42 8.56
N PRO A 125 -21.69 20.75 8.09
CA PRO A 125 -21.95 22.05 7.48
C PRO A 125 -21.84 23.13 8.56
N CYS A 126 -20.64 23.70 8.70
CA CYS A 126 -20.36 24.78 9.64
C CYS A 126 -21.26 26.00 9.32
N GLU A 127 -22.11 26.40 10.27
CA GLU A 127 -23.06 27.52 10.07
C GLU A 127 -22.34 28.85 9.89
N GLU A 128 -21.13 28.98 10.46
CA GLU A 128 -20.22 30.12 10.28
C GLU A 128 -19.53 30.15 8.89
N PHE A 129 -19.77 29.18 8.00
CA PHE A 129 -19.11 29.14 6.69
C PHE A 129 -19.69 30.18 5.71
N VAL A 130 -19.12 31.39 5.74
CA VAL A 130 -19.46 32.53 4.85
C VAL A 130 -18.86 32.40 3.43
N GLY A 131 -18.23 31.27 3.09
CA GLY A 131 -17.56 31.09 1.81
C GLY A 131 -18.50 30.74 0.64
N ALA A 132 -18.19 31.26 -0.54
CA ALA A 132 -18.88 30.85 -1.78
C ALA A 132 -18.60 29.38 -2.14
N ARG A 133 -19.63 28.69 -2.63
CA ARG A 133 -19.51 27.40 -3.37
C ARG A 133 -18.55 27.58 -4.54
N ARG A 134 -17.59 26.68 -4.77
CA ARG A 134 -16.52 26.91 -5.75
C ARG A 134 -15.91 25.66 -6.37
N SER A 135 -15.42 25.82 -7.60
CA SER A 135 -14.57 24.87 -8.33
C SER A 135 -13.34 25.57 -8.91
N LYS A 136 -12.35 24.81 -9.40
CA LYS A 136 -11.10 25.31 -10.05
C LYS A 136 -10.25 26.24 -9.17
N HIS A 137 -10.45 26.18 -7.87
CA HIS A 137 -9.69 26.86 -6.83
C HIS A 137 -8.48 26.00 -6.43
N THR A 138 -7.57 26.56 -5.65
CA THR A 138 -6.47 25.81 -5.02
C THR A 138 -6.69 25.69 -3.53
N ALA A 139 -6.14 24.63 -2.94
CA ALA A 139 -5.96 24.50 -1.50
C ALA A 139 -4.52 24.10 -1.19
N VAL A 140 -3.97 24.63 -0.10
CA VAL A 140 -2.65 24.25 0.42
C VAL A 140 -2.72 24.06 1.94
N ALA A 141 -1.93 23.14 2.47
CA ALA A 141 -1.74 22.99 3.91
C ALA A 141 -0.57 23.85 4.39
N TYR A 142 -0.73 24.49 5.55
CA TYR A 142 0.37 25.13 6.28
C TYR A 142 0.15 24.95 7.78
N LYS A 143 1.10 24.26 8.44
CA LYS A 143 0.91 23.73 9.80
C LYS A 143 -0.40 22.93 9.85
N ASP A 144 -1.22 23.16 10.87
CA ASP A 144 -2.48 22.45 11.09
C ASP A 144 -3.69 23.12 10.43
N ALA A 145 -3.50 23.93 9.38
CA ALA A 145 -4.57 24.66 8.71
C ALA A 145 -4.53 24.56 7.18
N ILE A 146 -5.71 24.57 6.55
CA ILE A 146 -5.86 24.58 5.09
C ILE A 146 -6.24 25.99 4.64
N TYR A 147 -5.51 26.49 3.65
CA TYR A 147 -5.76 27.76 3.01
C TYR A 147 -6.30 27.53 1.60
N VAL A 148 -7.46 28.12 1.29
CA VAL A 148 -8.15 27.99 0.00
C VAL A 148 -8.19 29.34 -0.69
N PHE A 149 -7.78 29.41 -1.96
CA PHE A 149 -7.78 30.66 -2.74
C PHE A 149 -8.52 30.55 -4.07
N GLY A 150 -9.34 31.57 -4.35
CA GLY A 150 -9.94 31.83 -5.66
C GLY A 150 -10.92 30.75 -6.14
N GLY A 151 -10.94 30.53 -7.46
CA GLY A 151 -11.87 29.64 -8.18
C GLY A 151 -13.02 30.39 -8.86
N ASP A 152 -14.02 29.65 -9.34
CA ASP A 152 -15.29 30.20 -9.82
C ASP A 152 -16.49 29.64 -9.03
N ASN A 153 -17.51 30.47 -8.80
CA ASN A 153 -18.77 30.07 -8.16
C ASN A 153 -19.91 29.80 -9.15
N GLY A 154 -19.62 29.88 -10.47
CA GLY A 154 -20.60 29.80 -11.55
C GLY A 154 -21.25 31.14 -11.94
N ARG A 155 -20.93 32.24 -11.28
CA ARG A 155 -21.32 33.62 -11.65
C ARG A 155 -20.11 34.53 -11.83
N GLU A 156 -19.16 34.46 -10.90
CA GLU A 156 -17.95 35.29 -10.87
C GLU A 156 -16.70 34.45 -10.59
N MET A 157 -15.53 35.03 -10.87
CA MET A 157 -14.24 34.54 -10.38
C MET A 157 -13.98 35.09 -8.97
N LEU A 158 -13.21 34.37 -8.17
CA LEU A 158 -12.96 34.71 -6.76
C LEU A 158 -11.48 35.04 -6.51
N ASN A 159 -11.20 35.85 -5.48
CA ASN A 159 -9.86 36.06 -4.90
C ASN A 159 -9.87 36.11 -3.35
N ASP A 160 -10.90 35.57 -2.71
CA ASP A 160 -10.91 35.43 -1.26
C ASP A 160 -9.95 34.32 -0.81
N LEU A 161 -9.26 34.56 0.31
CA LEU A 161 -8.39 33.60 0.98
C LEU A 161 -9.11 33.06 2.22
N LEU A 162 -9.63 31.84 2.10
CA LEU A 162 -10.28 31.16 3.21
C LEU A 162 -9.28 30.36 4.06
N ARG A 163 -9.56 30.23 5.36
CA ARG A 163 -8.82 29.36 6.29
C ARG A 163 -9.77 28.37 6.98
N PHE A 164 -9.41 27.09 6.93
CA PHE A 164 -9.99 26.02 7.76
C PHE A 164 -8.97 25.58 8.80
N ASP A 165 -9.41 25.40 10.05
CA ASP A 165 -8.56 24.86 11.12
C ASP A 165 -8.70 23.35 11.22
N GLY A 166 -7.59 22.61 11.09
CA GLY A 166 -7.55 21.16 11.17
C GLY A 166 -7.62 20.60 12.58
N ARG A 167 -7.29 21.39 13.61
CA ARG A 167 -7.44 20.99 15.03
C ARG A 167 -8.89 21.12 15.45
N ASP A 168 -9.43 22.32 15.30
CA ASP A 168 -10.81 22.66 15.71
C ASP A 168 -11.86 22.17 14.69
N ARG A 169 -11.40 21.67 13.53
CA ARG A 169 -12.22 21.12 12.44
C ARG A 169 -13.27 22.11 11.93
N SER A 170 -12.96 23.41 11.97
CA SER A 170 -13.91 24.51 11.84
C SER A 170 -13.46 25.59 10.84
N TRP A 171 -14.43 26.41 10.43
CA TRP A 171 -14.22 27.61 9.61
C TRP A 171 -14.41 28.89 10.43
N SER A 172 -14.23 28.86 11.75
CA SER A 172 -14.51 29.99 12.65
C SER A 172 -13.72 31.26 12.30
N SER A 173 -12.50 31.12 11.77
CA SER A 173 -11.71 32.18 11.15
C SER A 173 -11.78 32.13 9.62
N CYS A 174 -12.99 32.04 9.04
CA CYS A 174 -13.22 31.70 7.63
C CYS A 174 -12.47 32.55 6.61
N ARG A 175 -12.12 33.80 6.93
CA ARG A 175 -11.25 34.67 6.11
C ARG A 175 -9.91 34.84 6.82
N ALA A 176 -8.82 34.57 6.12
CA ALA A 176 -7.49 34.92 6.62
C ALA A 176 -7.34 36.46 6.64
N PHE A 177 -6.79 37.01 7.73
CA PHE A 177 -6.35 38.41 7.73
C PHE A 177 -5.29 38.60 6.63
N SER A 178 -5.52 39.59 5.76
CA SER A 178 -4.60 39.84 4.65
C SER A 178 -4.45 41.32 4.32
N THR A 179 -3.24 41.72 3.94
CA THR A 179 -2.86 43.10 3.59
C THR A 179 -1.98 43.11 2.33
N GLY A 180 -1.80 44.28 1.70
CA GLY A 180 -1.07 44.40 0.45
C GLY A 180 -1.92 44.09 -0.79
N ALA A 181 -1.27 43.92 -1.94
CA ALA A 181 -1.93 43.72 -3.23
C ALA A 181 -2.22 42.23 -3.46
N ALA A 182 -3.42 41.77 -3.11
CA ALA A 182 -3.87 40.41 -3.39
C ALA A 182 -4.04 40.16 -4.91
N PRO A 183 -3.90 38.91 -5.39
CA PRO A 183 -4.11 38.59 -6.79
C PRO A 183 -5.52 38.96 -7.28
N ALA A 184 -5.63 39.42 -8.53
CA ALA A 184 -6.93 39.63 -9.18
C ALA A 184 -7.76 38.32 -9.24
N PRO A 185 -9.11 38.39 -9.18
CA PRO A 185 -10.01 37.22 -9.25
C PRO A 185 -9.68 36.24 -10.36
N ARG A 186 -9.51 34.97 -10.00
CA ARG A 186 -8.98 33.94 -10.91
C ARG A 186 -9.35 32.50 -10.57
N TYR A 187 -9.32 31.66 -11.60
CA TYR A 187 -9.39 30.21 -11.48
C TYR A 187 -8.29 29.52 -12.31
N HIS A 188 -8.10 28.21 -12.08
CA HIS A 188 -7.04 27.41 -12.73
C HIS A 188 -5.62 27.99 -12.57
N HIS A 189 -5.37 28.80 -11.54
CA HIS A 189 -4.04 29.10 -11.04
C HIS A 189 -3.46 27.89 -10.29
N SER A 190 -2.16 27.90 -10.01
CA SER A 190 -1.54 26.98 -9.06
C SER A 190 -1.21 27.69 -7.76
N ALA A 191 -1.25 26.97 -6.63
CA ALA A 191 -0.73 27.43 -5.36
C ALA A 191 0.15 26.34 -4.72
N VAL A 192 1.27 26.75 -4.13
CA VAL A 192 2.22 25.87 -3.42
C VAL A 192 2.74 26.58 -2.17
N VAL A 193 3.34 25.84 -1.23
CA VAL A 193 3.91 26.41 0.01
C VAL A 193 5.41 26.14 0.06
N HIS A 194 6.18 27.14 0.48
CA HIS A 194 7.60 27.00 0.81
C HIS A 194 7.93 27.79 2.08
N GLU A 195 8.62 27.15 3.03
CA GLU A 195 8.99 27.68 4.34
C GLU A 195 7.82 28.33 5.11
N SER A 196 7.62 29.65 5.01
CA SER A 196 6.54 30.39 5.68
C SER A 196 5.65 31.24 4.75
N SER A 197 5.72 30.97 3.44
CA SER A 197 4.92 31.65 2.42
C SER A 197 4.19 30.67 1.49
N MET A 198 2.99 31.07 1.06
CA MET A 198 2.28 30.49 -0.07
C MET A 198 2.62 31.26 -1.35
N PHE A 199 2.78 30.56 -2.46
CA PHE A 199 3.09 31.14 -3.77
C PHE A 199 1.98 30.79 -4.76
N ILE A 200 1.37 31.80 -5.37
CA ILE A 200 0.30 31.67 -6.38
C ILE A 200 0.83 32.12 -7.74
N PHE A 201 0.73 31.25 -8.75
CA PHE A 201 1.19 31.53 -10.11
C PHE A 201 0.08 31.41 -11.15
N GLY A 202 -0.02 32.42 -12.01
CA GLY A 202 -0.84 32.41 -13.23
C GLY A 202 -2.33 32.19 -12.98
N GLY A 203 -2.97 31.42 -13.87
CA GLY A 203 -4.42 31.25 -13.91
C GLY A 203 -5.12 32.19 -14.88
N TYR A 204 -6.45 32.07 -14.97
CA TYR A 204 -7.30 32.86 -15.86
C TYR A 204 -8.05 33.93 -15.05
N THR A 205 -8.03 35.17 -15.53
CA THR A 205 -8.69 36.35 -14.93
C THR A 205 -9.63 37.01 -15.94
N GLY A 206 -10.71 37.64 -15.48
CA GLY A 206 -11.59 38.48 -16.31
C GLY A 206 -13.02 38.48 -15.76
N ASP A 207 -13.99 38.97 -16.55
CA ASP A 207 -15.41 38.80 -16.23
C ASP A 207 -15.98 37.53 -16.88
N LEU A 208 -16.57 36.67 -16.05
CA LEU A 208 -17.18 35.41 -16.44
C LEU A 208 -18.53 35.58 -17.15
N HIS A 209 -19.20 36.73 -16.96
CA HIS A 209 -20.55 36.96 -17.48
C HIS A 209 -20.55 37.68 -18.83
N SER A 210 -19.79 38.77 -18.98
CA SER A 210 -19.65 39.49 -20.26
C SER A 210 -18.60 38.88 -21.21
N ASN A 211 -17.82 37.90 -20.75
CA ASN A 211 -16.61 37.39 -21.42
C ASN A 211 -15.54 38.47 -21.71
N GLN A 212 -15.61 39.65 -21.07
CA GLN A 212 -14.66 40.73 -21.28
C GLN A 212 -13.38 40.54 -20.45
N ASN A 213 -12.26 40.98 -21.03
CA ASN A 213 -10.93 40.99 -20.40
C ASN A 213 -10.44 39.60 -19.93
N LEU A 214 -11.01 38.52 -20.47
CA LEU A 214 -10.60 37.14 -20.22
C LEU A 214 -9.16 36.90 -20.72
N ALA A 215 -8.23 36.69 -19.78
CA ALA A 215 -6.81 36.55 -20.06
C ALA A 215 -6.12 35.58 -19.08
N ASN A 216 -5.21 34.78 -19.60
CA ASN A 216 -4.23 34.06 -18.78
C ASN A 216 -3.22 35.04 -18.15
N LYS A 217 -2.57 34.63 -17.06
CA LYS A 217 -1.50 35.37 -16.40
C LYS A 217 -0.23 34.54 -16.18
N ASN A 218 0.89 35.21 -15.99
CA ASN A 218 2.18 34.68 -15.55
C ASN A 218 2.76 35.51 -14.37
N ASP A 219 1.88 36.16 -13.61
CA ASP A 219 2.25 36.82 -12.35
C ASP A 219 2.49 35.77 -11.25
N LEU A 220 3.42 36.06 -10.35
CA LEU A 220 3.67 35.28 -9.13
C LEU A 220 3.39 36.17 -7.92
N HIS A 221 2.57 35.69 -7.00
CA HIS A 221 2.26 36.37 -5.74
C HIS A 221 2.67 35.53 -4.55
N GLU A 222 3.39 36.14 -3.61
CA GLU A 222 3.74 35.58 -2.32
C GLU A 222 2.72 36.04 -1.27
N PHE A 223 2.15 35.11 -0.50
CA PHE A 223 1.39 35.39 0.72
C PHE A 223 2.16 34.89 1.93
N ARG A 224 2.54 35.79 2.84
CA ARG A 224 3.30 35.46 4.05
C ARG A 224 2.36 35.04 5.18
N PHE A 225 2.45 33.79 5.62
CA PHE A 225 1.61 33.27 6.72
C PHE A 225 1.93 33.92 8.08
N THR A 226 3.07 34.61 8.21
CA THR A 226 3.51 35.26 9.46
C THR A 226 2.86 36.61 9.73
N ASN A 227 2.46 37.36 8.69
CA ASN A 227 1.88 38.70 8.83
C ASN A 227 0.66 38.97 7.91
N GLY A 228 0.25 37.98 7.10
CA GLY A 228 -0.87 38.12 6.16
C GLY A 228 -0.56 38.99 4.92
N GLN A 229 0.71 39.29 4.63
CA GLN A 229 1.05 40.22 3.55
C GLN A 229 1.11 39.52 2.19
N TRP A 230 0.41 40.09 1.21
CA TRP A 230 0.55 39.79 -0.22
C TRP A 230 1.63 40.66 -0.87
N ILE A 231 2.48 40.02 -1.68
CA ILE A 231 3.59 40.66 -2.41
C ILE A 231 3.66 40.07 -3.82
N GLU A 232 3.43 40.89 -4.85
CA GLU A 232 3.68 40.50 -6.24
C GLU A 232 5.19 40.47 -6.51
N TRP A 233 5.70 39.36 -7.03
CA TRP A 233 7.10 39.22 -7.44
C TRP A 233 7.29 39.71 -8.87
N LYS A 234 8.20 40.68 -9.05
CA LYS A 234 8.65 41.16 -10.38
C LYS A 234 9.89 40.38 -10.81
N PHE A 235 10.00 40.15 -12.12
CA PHE A 235 11.07 39.37 -12.75
C PHE A 235 11.75 40.15 -13.87
N GLU A 236 13.00 39.80 -14.16
CA GLU A 236 13.73 40.25 -15.34
C GLU A 236 13.98 39.11 -16.34
N GLY A 237 14.22 39.46 -17.60
CA GLY A 237 14.56 38.51 -18.65
C GLY A 237 13.36 37.78 -19.24
N ARG A 238 13.58 36.54 -19.70
CA ARG A 238 12.54 35.71 -20.33
C ARG A 238 11.68 35.07 -19.22
N MET A 239 10.36 35.04 -19.43
CA MET A 239 9.39 34.47 -18.50
C MET A 239 8.60 33.34 -19.17
N PRO A 240 8.02 32.40 -18.39
CA PRO A 240 6.98 31.51 -18.89
C PRO A 240 5.82 32.31 -19.51
N VAL A 241 5.26 31.80 -20.62
CA VAL A 241 4.04 32.39 -21.21
C VAL A 241 2.88 32.37 -20.20
N PRO A 242 1.99 33.40 -20.22
CA PRO A 242 0.76 33.42 -19.44
C PRO A 242 -0.03 32.14 -19.62
N ARG A 243 -0.42 31.48 -18.51
CA ARG A 243 -1.04 30.15 -18.55
C ARG A 243 -2.01 29.87 -17.42
N SER A 244 -2.87 28.89 -17.64
CA SER A 244 -3.74 28.30 -16.63
C SER A 244 -3.73 26.77 -16.73
N ALA A 245 -4.26 26.11 -15.69
CA ALA A 245 -4.43 24.66 -15.60
C ALA A 245 -3.12 23.85 -15.79
N HIS A 246 -2.00 24.48 -15.42
CA HIS A 246 -0.65 23.94 -15.34
C HIS A 246 -0.39 23.24 -14.01
N GLY A 247 0.64 22.38 -13.99
CA GLY A 247 1.19 21.81 -12.76
C GLY A 247 2.19 22.76 -12.10
N ALA A 248 2.27 22.72 -10.76
CA ALA A 248 3.31 23.41 -10.00
C ALA A 248 3.85 22.52 -8.87
N ALA A 249 5.14 22.67 -8.57
CA ALA A 249 5.83 21.93 -7.52
C ALA A 249 6.88 22.81 -6.83
N VAL A 250 7.24 22.45 -5.59
CA VAL A 250 8.39 23.03 -4.88
C VAL A 250 9.40 21.92 -4.64
N TYR A 251 10.64 22.12 -5.09
CA TYR A 251 11.76 21.21 -4.84
C TYR A 251 13.09 21.99 -4.83
N ASP A 252 14.02 21.60 -3.95
CA ASP A 252 15.32 22.26 -3.73
C ASP A 252 15.26 23.80 -3.74
N LYS A 253 14.36 24.36 -2.90
CA LYS A 253 14.09 25.81 -2.80
C LYS A 253 13.77 26.50 -4.13
N LYS A 254 13.32 25.77 -5.15
CA LYS A 254 12.82 26.31 -6.42
C LYS A 254 11.33 26.03 -6.58
N LEU A 255 10.62 26.99 -7.19
CA LEU A 255 9.31 26.79 -7.78
C LEU A 255 9.50 26.20 -9.16
N TRP A 256 8.78 25.13 -9.48
CA TRP A 256 8.76 24.50 -10.79
C TRP A 256 7.34 24.59 -11.36
N ILE A 257 7.21 25.00 -12.62
CA ILE A 257 5.95 25.15 -13.36
C ILE A 257 6.01 24.27 -14.61
N PHE A 258 5.02 23.40 -14.79
CA PHE A 258 4.97 22.43 -15.89
C PHE A 258 3.66 22.52 -16.69
N ALA A 259 3.79 22.54 -18.02
CA ALA A 259 2.68 22.44 -18.97
C ALA A 259 1.58 23.51 -18.76
N GLY A 260 0.31 23.15 -19.05
CA GLY A 260 -0.86 24.04 -18.94
C GLY A 260 -1.45 24.45 -20.28
N TYR A 261 -2.19 25.54 -20.29
CA TYR A 261 -2.86 26.12 -21.46
C TYR A 261 -2.62 27.63 -21.50
N ASP A 262 -2.10 28.15 -22.63
CA ASP A 262 -1.77 29.58 -22.80
C ASP A 262 -2.93 30.44 -23.32
N GLY A 263 -4.03 29.82 -23.76
CA GLY A 263 -5.17 30.47 -24.42
C GLY A 263 -5.31 30.09 -25.90
N ASN A 264 -4.32 29.40 -26.47
CA ASN A 264 -4.31 28.90 -27.84
C ASN A 264 -3.90 27.42 -27.87
N ALA A 265 -2.75 27.09 -27.29
CA ALA A 265 -2.16 25.76 -27.26
C ALA A 265 -2.08 25.17 -25.84
N ARG A 266 -2.14 23.84 -25.76
CA ARG A 266 -1.71 23.10 -24.58
C ARG A 266 -0.19 22.93 -24.61
N LEU A 267 0.44 23.07 -23.45
CA LEU A 267 1.89 23.10 -23.29
C LEU A 267 2.41 21.79 -22.68
N ASN A 268 3.73 21.61 -22.69
CA ASN A 268 4.48 20.64 -21.88
C ASN A 268 5.91 21.14 -21.59
N ASP A 269 6.10 22.46 -21.61
CA ASP A 269 7.34 23.12 -21.21
C ASP A 269 7.51 23.08 -19.67
N MET A 270 8.73 23.32 -19.21
CA MET A 270 9.10 23.31 -17.80
C MET A 270 9.90 24.57 -17.50
N TRP A 271 9.52 25.27 -16.44
CA TRP A 271 10.17 26.50 -15.99
C TRP A 271 10.46 26.40 -14.50
N CYS A 272 11.55 27.00 -14.02
CA CYS A 272 11.76 27.17 -12.59
C CYS A 272 12.33 28.53 -12.21
N THR A 273 12.14 28.92 -10.95
CA THR A 273 12.72 30.12 -10.32
C THR A 273 13.12 29.78 -8.89
N SER A 274 14.16 30.46 -8.38
CA SER A 274 14.51 30.38 -6.96
C SER A 274 13.41 30.96 -6.08
N LEU A 275 13.12 30.27 -4.97
CA LEU A 275 12.33 30.74 -3.83
C LEU A 275 13.21 31.02 -2.60
N ALA A 276 14.53 30.88 -2.70
CA ALA A 276 15.45 31.15 -1.60
C ALA A 276 15.29 32.60 -1.11
N ASN A 277 15.29 32.79 0.21
CA ASN A 277 14.88 34.05 0.82
C ASN A 277 15.85 35.21 0.55
N SER A 278 15.33 36.18 -0.21
CA SER A 278 15.53 37.60 0.11
C SER A 278 14.90 37.90 1.49
N GLY A 279 15.56 37.45 2.56
CA GLY A 279 14.99 37.34 3.91
C GLY A 279 15.28 38.54 4.83
N PRO A 280 14.28 39.06 5.57
CA PRO A 280 14.54 40.04 6.61
C PRO A 280 15.06 39.36 7.89
N GLY A 281 16.19 39.82 8.42
CA GLY A 281 16.63 39.49 9.79
C GLY A 281 17.54 38.26 9.94
N GLY A 282 18.66 38.20 9.21
CA GLY A 282 19.76 37.30 9.59
C GLY A 282 20.49 37.83 10.83
N SER A 283 20.27 37.23 12.00
CA SER A 283 20.95 37.59 13.26
C SER A 283 22.38 37.01 13.33
N GLY A 284 23.25 37.48 12.43
CA GLY A 284 24.70 37.21 12.45
C GLY A 284 25.49 38.45 12.90
N ALA A 285 26.28 38.33 13.97
CA ALA A 285 27.13 39.41 14.44
C ALA A 285 28.41 39.55 13.59
N GLY A 286 28.80 40.78 13.28
CA GLY A 286 30.13 41.10 12.71
C GLY A 286 30.27 40.88 11.20
N GLY A 287 29.70 41.79 10.41
CA GLY A 287 29.92 41.86 8.95
C GLY A 287 29.66 43.28 8.44
N GLN A 288 30.62 43.84 7.69
CA GLN A 288 30.59 45.24 7.27
C GLN A 288 29.50 45.46 6.20
N ALA A 289 28.77 46.59 6.30
CA ALA A 289 27.59 46.82 5.46
C ALA A 289 27.95 47.18 4.02
N ASP A 290 27.74 46.24 3.09
CA ASP A 290 27.58 46.55 1.66
C ASP A 290 26.11 46.91 1.36
N ARG A 291 25.90 47.85 0.44
CA ARG A 291 24.57 48.37 0.07
C ARG A 291 24.32 48.23 -1.42
N GLY A 292 23.57 47.20 -1.80
CA GLY A 292 22.68 47.29 -2.96
C GLY A 292 22.99 46.38 -4.14
N LEU A 293 22.86 45.05 -3.94
CA LEU A 293 22.28 44.21 -4.98
C LEU A 293 21.02 43.53 -4.43
N THR A 294 19.85 44.00 -4.87
CA THR A 294 18.63 43.19 -4.85
C THR A 294 18.84 42.04 -5.82
N GLU A 295 18.81 40.79 -5.36
CA GLU A 295 18.96 39.64 -6.26
C GLU A 295 17.88 39.67 -7.35
N LYS A 296 18.33 39.75 -8.61
CA LYS A 296 17.44 39.83 -9.77
C LYS A 296 16.73 38.49 -9.96
N LYS A 297 15.42 38.48 -9.70
CA LYS A 297 14.59 37.29 -9.86
C LYS A 297 14.36 37.03 -11.35
N THR A 298 14.68 35.83 -11.80
CA THR A 298 14.62 35.40 -13.20
C THR A 298 14.00 34.01 -13.30
N TRP A 299 13.49 33.65 -14.48
CA TRP A 299 12.98 32.32 -14.77
C TRP A 299 13.97 31.55 -15.67
N GLU A 300 14.23 30.29 -15.31
CA GLU A 300 15.02 29.32 -16.07
C GLU A 300 14.05 28.44 -16.89
N GLU A 301 14.16 28.41 -18.22
CA GLU A 301 13.50 27.35 -19.01
C GLU A 301 14.33 26.08 -18.87
N VAL A 302 13.71 25.02 -18.36
CA VAL A 302 14.40 23.78 -18.02
C VAL A 302 14.47 22.90 -19.27
N ASN A 303 15.69 22.58 -19.72
CA ASN A 303 15.90 21.50 -20.67
C ASN A 303 15.45 20.17 -20.05
N GLN A 304 14.57 19.44 -20.73
CA GLN A 304 13.91 18.23 -20.25
C GLN A 304 14.40 17.01 -21.04
N LEU A 305 14.93 16.01 -20.34
CA LEU A 305 15.39 14.76 -20.92
C LEU A 305 14.32 13.65 -20.80
N GLY A 306 14.49 12.54 -21.53
CA GLY A 306 13.67 11.32 -21.37
C GLY A 306 12.25 11.37 -21.95
N GLU A 307 11.36 10.53 -21.43
CA GLU A 307 9.96 10.34 -21.89
C GLU A 307 9.05 11.50 -21.43
N ARG A 308 9.32 12.71 -21.93
CA ARG A 308 8.53 13.92 -21.63
C ARG A 308 7.02 13.71 -21.93
N PRO A 309 6.10 14.07 -21.01
CA PRO A 309 4.66 13.94 -21.22
C PRO A 309 4.15 14.69 -22.47
N PRO A 310 3.07 14.21 -23.12
CA PRO A 310 2.41 14.96 -24.20
C PRO A 310 1.83 16.27 -23.69
N THR A 311 1.48 17.19 -24.60
CA THR A 311 0.90 18.50 -24.21
C THR A 311 -0.41 18.33 -23.46
N CYS A 312 -0.50 18.92 -22.25
CA CYS A 312 -1.56 18.63 -21.29
C CYS A 312 -1.90 19.83 -20.39
N CYS A 313 -3.13 19.81 -19.88
CA CYS A 313 -3.63 20.71 -18.83
C CYS A 313 -4.65 19.96 -17.95
N ASN A 314 -5.15 20.60 -16.89
CA ASN A 314 -6.19 20.02 -16.00
C ASN A 314 -5.79 18.69 -15.31
N PHE A 315 -4.49 18.54 -15.01
CA PHE A 315 -3.91 17.45 -14.22
C PHE A 315 -3.37 17.99 -12.88
N PRO A 316 -3.35 17.17 -11.81
CA PRO A 316 -2.65 17.48 -10.56
C PRO A 316 -1.18 17.07 -10.61
N VAL A 317 -0.39 17.64 -9.71
CA VAL A 317 1.02 17.30 -9.47
C VAL A 317 1.19 16.89 -8.02
N ALA A 318 1.99 15.85 -7.78
CA ALA A 318 2.46 15.48 -6.44
C ALA A 318 3.99 15.39 -6.43
N VAL A 319 4.61 15.69 -5.29
CA VAL A 319 6.07 15.54 -5.07
C VAL A 319 6.29 14.50 -3.98
N ALA A 320 7.14 13.52 -4.27
CA ALA A 320 7.57 12.48 -3.32
C ALA A 320 8.96 11.98 -3.72
N ARG A 321 9.79 11.56 -2.75
CA ARG A 321 11.09 10.89 -2.99
C ARG A 321 11.94 11.58 -4.08
N ASP A 322 12.24 12.85 -3.87
CA ASP A 322 13.05 13.69 -4.76
C ASP A 322 12.56 13.78 -6.22
N SER A 323 11.27 13.50 -6.45
CA SER A 323 10.67 13.38 -7.78
C SER A 323 9.30 14.07 -7.85
N MET A 324 8.93 14.53 -9.04
CA MET A 324 7.59 15.06 -9.34
C MET A 324 6.79 14.05 -10.17
N PHE A 325 5.55 13.80 -9.78
CA PHE A 325 4.64 12.87 -10.45
C PHE A 325 3.49 13.60 -11.15
N VAL A 326 3.20 13.18 -12.38
CA VAL A 326 2.11 13.68 -13.23
C VAL A 326 1.27 12.50 -13.70
N PHE A 327 -0.05 12.56 -13.48
CA PHE A 327 -0.99 11.53 -13.91
C PHE A 327 -2.09 12.09 -14.82
N SER A 328 -2.29 11.45 -15.97
CA SER A 328 -3.39 11.70 -16.91
C SER A 328 -3.57 13.20 -17.28
N GLY A 329 -4.80 13.74 -17.22
CA GLY A 329 -5.13 15.11 -17.63
C GLY A 329 -5.73 15.22 -19.04
N GLN A 330 -5.97 16.45 -19.46
CA GLN A 330 -6.59 16.79 -20.74
C GLN A 330 -5.52 17.15 -21.78
N SER A 331 -5.27 16.26 -22.74
CA SER A 331 -4.35 16.51 -23.88
C SER A 331 -5.08 16.96 -25.14
N GLY A 332 -4.37 17.64 -26.04
CA GLY A 332 -4.88 18.08 -27.34
C GLY A 332 -4.67 17.10 -28.49
N ALA A 333 -3.83 16.06 -28.32
CA ALA A 333 -3.48 15.11 -29.38
C ALA A 333 -3.60 13.64 -28.97
N LYS A 334 -3.24 13.29 -27.72
CA LYS A 334 -3.38 11.93 -27.17
C LYS A 334 -3.66 12.01 -25.68
N ILE A 335 -4.91 11.76 -25.27
CA ILE A 335 -5.28 11.65 -23.85
C ILE A 335 -4.77 10.30 -23.32
N THR A 336 -4.02 10.31 -22.23
CA THR A 336 -3.40 9.11 -21.63
C THR A 336 -3.87 8.90 -20.19
N ASN A 337 -3.73 7.68 -19.69
CA ASN A 337 -3.79 7.33 -18.27
C ASN A 337 -2.41 6.86 -17.76
N SER A 338 -1.33 7.33 -18.40
CA SER A 338 0.03 7.01 -17.98
C SER A 338 0.44 7.87 -16.79
N LEU A 339 1.21 7.28 -15.88
CA LEU A 339 1.92 7.99 -14.81
C LEU A 339 3.32 8.34 -15.32
N TYR A 340 3.75 9.58 -15.10
CA TYR A 340 5.08 10.08 -15.44
C TYR A 340 5.79 10.58 -14.18
N GLN A 341 7.08 10.30 -14.07
CA GLN A 341 7.96 10.76 -13.00
C GLN A 341 9.04 11.66 -13.60
N PHE A 342 9.28 12.81 -12.98
CA PHE A 342 10.38 13.72 -13.30
C PHE A 342 11.38 13.71 -12.14
N HIS A 343 12.61 13.29 -12.43
CA HIS A 343 13.72 13.28 -11.48
C HIS A 343 14.36 14.67 -11.50
N PHE A 344 14.13 15.48 -10.47
CA PHE A 344 14.55 16.90 -10.45
C PHE A 344 16.07 17.07 -10.64
N ASN A 345 16.85 16.19 -10.03
CA ASN A 345 18.31 16.24 -10.04
C ASN A 345 18.90 15.95 -11.44
N GLU A 346 18.28 15.04 -12.19
CA GLU A 346 18.71 14.63 -13.54
C GLU A 346 18.02 15.43 -14.65
N ARG A 347 16.96 16.19 -14.31
CA ARG A 347 16.05 16.88 -15.25
C ARG A 347 15.43 15.92 -16.28
N MET A 348 15.24 14.66 -15.88
CA MET A 348 14.79 13.58 -16.77
C MET A 348 13.37 13.11 -16.43
N TRP A 349 12.56 12.91 -17.47
CA TRP A 349 11.28 12.23 -17.40
C TRP A 349 11.42 10.73 -17.67
N THR A 350 10.76 9.93 -16.85
CA THR A 350 10.55 8.48 -17.05
C THR A 350 9.06 8.19 -17.03
N ARG A 351 8.53 7.44 -18.01
CA ARG A 351 7.13 6.99 -17.98
C ARG A 351 7.05 5.71 -17.17
N ILE A 352 6.23 5.72 -16.12
CA ILE A 352 5.96 4.54 -15.32
C ILE A 352 4.93 3.70 -16.09
N SER A 353 5.42 2.86 -17.00
CA SER A 353 4.66 1.70 -17.49
C SER A 353 4.71 0.61 -16.43
N THR A 354 3.57 -0.02 -16.17
CA THR A 354 3.45 -1.25 -15.37
C THR A 354 2.99 -2.43 -16.24
N GLU A 355 2.78 -2.19 -17.54
CA GLU A 355 2.18 -3.11 -18.52
C GLU A 355 3.06 -4.34 -18.81
N HIS A 356 4.34 -4.25 -18.45
CA HIS A 356 5.32 -5.33 -18.60
C HIS A 356 5.51 -6.18 -17.34
N ILE A 357 5.02 -5.72 -16.19
CA ILE A 357 5.18 -6.42 -14.92
C ILE A 357 3.98 -7.34 -14.71
N LEU A 358 4.21 -8.64 -14.83
CA LEU A 358 3.18 -9.68 -14.76
C LEU A 358 2.87 -10.05 -13.32
N ARG A 359 1.67 -9.66 -12.87
CA ARG A 359 1.14 -9.86 -11.52
C ARG A 359 -0.35 -9.53 -11.46
N ASN A 360 -1.04 -10.00 -10.43
CA ASN A 360 -2.47 -9.77 -10.20
C ASN A 360 -2.76 -8.36 -9.63
N ALA A 361 -2.37 -7.30 -10.33
CA ALA A 361 -2.67 -5.91 -9.97
C ALA A 361 -3.89 -5.38 -10.74
N PRO A 362 -4.75 -4.54 -10.13
CA PRO A 362 -5.81 -3.85 -10.88
C PRO A 362 -5.21 -2.84 -11.87
N PRO A 363 -5.92 -2.54 -12.97
CA PRO A 363 -5.44 -1.61 -13.99
C PRO A 363 -5.31 -0.17 -13.44
N PRO A 364 -4.44 0.66 -14.03
CA PRO A 364 -4.35 2.08 -13.68
C PRO A 364 -5.70 2.79 -13.86
N PRO A 365 -5.98 3.87 -13.09
CA PRO A 365 -7.24 4.58 -13.17
C PRO A 365 -7.59 5.00 -14.59
N THR A 366 -8.90 5.02 -14.91
CA THR A 366 -9.39 5.52 -16.21
C THR A 366 -8.92 6.93 -16.49
N ARG A 367 -8.63 7.25 -17.76
CA ARG A 367 -8.17 8.57 -18.22
C ARG A 367 -9.08 9.68 -17.69
N ARG A 368 -8.52 10.72 -17.07
CA ARG A 368 -9.31 11.69 -16.31
C ARG A 368 -8.65 13.06 -16.18
N TYR A 369 -9.47 14.10 -16.12
CA TYR A 369 -9.04 15.47 -15.85
C TYR A 369 -9.86 16.09 -14.71
N GLY A 370 -9.31 17.14 -14.09
CA GLY A 370 -9.92 17.77 -12.91
C GLY A 370 -9.99 16.87 -11.68
N HIS A 371 -9.18 15.82 -11.62
CA HIS A 371 -8.97 14.99 -10.44
C HIS A 371 -7.89 15.61 -9.53
N THR A 372 -7.81 15.17 -8.28
CA THR A 372 -6.71 15.52 -7.38
C THR A 372 -5.76 14.35 -7.20
N MET A 373 -4.48 14.65 -6.99
CA MET A 373 -3.45 13.68 -6.59
C MET A 373 -2.67 14.27 -5.42
N VAL A 374 -2.46 13.49 -4.36
CA VAL A 374 -1.64 13.87 -3.20
C VAL A 374 -0.66 12.76 -2.86
N ALA A 375 0.54 13.12 -2.40
CA ALA A 375 1.48 12.17 -1.83
C ALA A 375 1.25 12.03 -0.31
N TYR A 376 1.25 10.80 0.19
CA TYR A 376 1.30 10.51 1.62
C TYR A 376 2.08 9.22 1.85
N ASP A 377 3.07 9.28 2.75
CA ASP A 377 4.02 8.20 3.00
C ASP A 377 4.63 7.66 1.67
N ARG A 378 4.44 6.38 1.35
CA ARG A 378 4.93 5.69 0.15
C ARG A 378 3.92 5.65 -1.00
N HIS A 379 2.80 6.36 -0.92
CA HIS A 379 1.70 6.26 -1.89
C HIS A 379 1.32 7.61 -2.52
N LEU A 380 0.90 7.57 -3.79
CA LEU A 380 0.20 8.67 -4.46
C LEU A 380 -1.30 8.36 -4.50
N TYR A 381 -2.13 9.13 -3.80
CA TYR A 381 -3.58 8.95 -3.78
C TYR A 381 -4.26 9.83 -4.83
N VAL A 382 -5.03 9.23 -5.73
CA VAL A 382 -5.78 9.89 -6.82
C VAL A 382 -7.28 9.79 -6.56
N PHE A 383 -7.97 10.93 -6.49
CA PHE A 383 -9.42 10.99 -6.24
C PHE A 383 -10.21 11.71 -7.34
N GLY A 384 -11.30 11.06 -7.78
CA GLY A 384 -12.36 11.66 -8.58
C GLY A 384 -11.90 12.18 -9.96
N GLY A 385 -12.41 13.34 -10.35
CA GLY A 385 -12.30 13.90 -11.70
C GLY A 385 -13.40 13.37 -12.64
N THR A 386 -13.25 13.62 -13.94
CA THR A 386 -14.16 13.05 -14.95
C THR A 386 -13.43 12.28 -16.04
N ALA A 387 -14.00 11.14 -16.43
CA ALA A 387 -13.60 10.29 -17.53
C ALA A 387 -14.78 10.19 -18.51
N ASP A 388 -14.60 10.57 -19.76
CA ASP A 388 -15.62 10.46 -20.83
C ASP A 388 -17.02 11.00 -20.44
N SER A 389 -17.03 12.14 -19.72
CA SER A 389 -18.21 12.83 -19.14
C SER A 389 -18.84 12.18 -17.89
N ILE A 390 -18.38 11.02 -17.45
CA ILE A 390 -18.76 10.40 -16.18
C ILE A 390 -17.95 11.05 -15.06
N GLN A 391 -18.60 11.59 -14.03
CA GLN A 391 -17.91 12.11 -12.84
C GLN A 391 -17.63 10.96 -11.87
N SER A 392 -16.38 10.83 -11.43
CA SER A 392 -15.95 9.71 -10.61
C SER A 392 -15.84 10.07 -9.13
N ASN A 393 -16.08 9.09 -8.25
CA ASN A 393 -15.87 9.14 -6.80
C ASN A 393 -14.94 8.03 -6.29
N ASP A 394 -14.25 7.33 -7.21
CA ASP A 394 -13.24 6.36 -6.85
C ASP A 394 -12.00 7.03 -6.24
N LEU A 395 -11.39 6.31 -5.31
CA LEU A 395 -10.08 6.59 -4.77
C LEU A 395 -9.14 5.47 -5.19
N HIS A 396 -8.01 5.84 -5.79
CA HIS A 396 -6.93 4.91 -6.11
C HIS A 396 -5.67 5.34 -5.34
N SER A 397 -4.81 4.38 -5.03
CA SER A 397 -3.44 4.66 -4.59
C SER A 397 -2.43 3.99 -5.50
N PHE A 398 -1.34 4.68 -5.78
CA PHE A 398 -0.17 4.12 -6.45
C PHE A 398 0.98 3.95 -5.46
N ASP A 399 1.44 2.72 -5.28
CA ASP A 399 2.57 2.32 -4.45
C ASP A 399 3.91 2.67 -5.14
N LEU A 400 4.74 3.50 -4.49
CA LEU A 400 6.02 3.97 -5.04
C LEU A 400 7.16 2.96 -4.97
N ASP A 401 7.05 1.86 -4.22
CA ASP A 401 8.03 0.78 -4.21
C ASP A 401 7.63 -0.32 -5.20
N GLU A 402 6.41 -0.83 -5.05
CA GLU A 402 5.88 -1.93 -5.86
C GLU A 402 5.56 -1.48 -7.28
N LYS A 403 5.34 -0.18 -7.51
CA LYS A 403 4.81 0.39 -8.75
C LYS A 403 3.46 -0.23 -9.11
N MET A 404 2.58 -0.38 -8.13
CA MET A 404 1.23 -0.95 -8.30
C MET A 404 0.16 0.08 -8.02
N TRP A 405 -0.90 0.05 -8.83
CA TRP A 405 -2.17 0.70 -8.49
C TRP A 405 -3.00 -0.24 -7.60
N SER A 406 -3.79 0.35 -6.71
CA SER A 406 -4.84 -0.33 -5.96
C SER A 406 -6.06 0.56 -5.86
N VAL A 407 -7.26 -0.03 -5.96
CA VAL A 407 -8.51 0.65 -5.62
C VAL A 407 -8.60 0.70 -4.10
N VAL A 408 -8.82 1.88 -3.53
CA VAL A 408 -8.89 2.06 -2.08
C VAL A 408 -10.35 1.93 -1.65
N GLU A 409 -10.73 0.74 -1.22
CA GLU A 409 -12.08 0.49 -0.71
C GLU A 409 -12.33 1.26 0.59
N PRO A 410 -13.44 2.01 0.69
CA PRO A 410 -13.78 2.77 1.89
C PRO A 410 -14.35 1.84 2.97
N ALA A 411 -13.99 2.09 4.24
CA ALA A 411 -14.57 1.38 5.37
C ALA A 411 -16.11 1.46 5.36
N THR A 412 -16.82 0.44 5.87
CA THR A 412 -18.30 0.36 5.85
C THR A 412 -19.01 1.50 6.57
N SER A 413 -18.33 2.22 7.47
CA SER A 413 -18.80 3.43 8.16
C SER A 413 -18.51 4.75 7.42
N SER A 414 -17.96 4.69 6.20
CA SER A 414 -17.51 5.86 5.43
C SER A 414 -18.65 6.66 4.80
N VAL A 415 -18.60 7.99 4.97
CA VAL A 415 -19.42 8.94 4.20
C VAL A 415 -18.62 9.40 2.98
N VAL A 416 -18.59 8.55 1.95
CA VAL A 416 -17.83 8.76 0.71
C VAL A 416 -18.33 10.01 -0.04
N PRO A 417 -17.46 10.87 -0.59
CA PRO A 417 -17.89 12.00 -1.40
C PRO A 417 -18.61 11.55 -2.68
N SER A 418 -19.61 12.31 -3.12
CA SER A 418 -20.18 12.13 -4.46
C SER A 418 -19.14 12.38 -5.56
N GLY A 419 -19.44 11.91 -6.78
CA GLY A 419 -18.65 12.24 -7.97
C GLY A 419 -18.43 13.74 -8.12
N ARG A 420 -17.21 14.12 -8.50
CA ARG A 420 -16.80 15.53 -8.64
C ARG A 420 -15.51 15.72 -9.42
N LEU A 421 -15.39 16.89 -10.05
CA LEU A 421 -14.17 17.39 -10.69
C LEU A 421 -13.87 18.84 -10.30
N PHE A 422 -12.61 19.25 -10.46
CA PHE A 422 -12.11 20.59 -10.12
C PHE A 422 -12.36 20.98 -8.64
N HIS A 423 -12.43 19.99 -7.76
CA HIS A 423 -12.21 20.15 -6.32
C HIS A 423 -10.71 20.37 -6.04
N SER A 424 -10.39 20.79 -4.82
CA SER A 424 -9.02 20.80 -4.31
C SER A 424 -8.83 19.72 -3.24
N ALA A 425 -7.57 19.34 -3.01
CA ALA A 425 -7.17 18.43 -1.95
C ALA A 425 -5.89 18.93 -1.29
N ALA A 426 -5.77 18.77 0.04
CA ALA A 426 -4.57 19.06 0.82
C ALA A 426 -4.43 18.04 1.96
N VAL A 427 -3.20 17.78 2.41
CA VAL A 427 -2.90 16.83 3.49
C VAL A 427 -2.45 17.58 4.74
N ILE A 428 -3.02 17.24 5.90
CA ILE A 428 -2.56 17.68 7.22
C ILE A 428 -2.41 16.44 8.09
N GLY A 429 -1.21 16.23 8.64
CA GLY A 429 -0.90 15.08 9.47
C GLY A 429 -1.21 13.77 8.75
N ASP A 430 -2.17 13.02 9.29
CA ASP A 430 -2.60 11.69 8.88
C ASP A 430 -3.79 11.68 7.89
N ALA A 431 -4.23 12.85 7.40
CA ALA A 431 -5.46 12.94 6.62
C ALA A 431 -5.39 13.88 5.42
N MET A 432 -5.96 13.40 4.30
CA MET A 432 -6.34 14.25 3.17
C MET A 432 -7.68 14.90 3.46
N TYR A 433 -7.82 16.18 3.11
CA TYR A 433 -9.09 16.88 3.09
C TYR A 433 -9.40 17.30 1.65
N ILE A 434 -10.63 17.07 1.21
CA ILE A 434 -11.15 17.49 -0.10
C ILE A 434 -12.20 18.56 0.07
N PHE A 435 -12.12 19.62 -0.72
CA PHE A 435 -13.04 20.76 -0.64
C PHE A 435 -13.64 21.15 -2.01
N GLY A 436 -14.94 21.46 -1.99
CA GLY A 436 -15.67 22.04 -3.11
C GLY A 436 -15.73 21.14 -4.34
N GLY A 437 -15.51 21.75 -5.51
CA GLY A 437 -15.57 21.13 -6.83
C GLY A 437 -16.92 21.28 -7.52
N THR A 438 -16.95 20.89 -8.78
CA THR A 438 -18.17 20.76 -9.59
C THR A 438 -18.71 19.34 -9.44
N LYS A 439 -20.02 19.24 -9.22
CA LYS A 439 -20.80 17.99 -9.13
C LYS A 439 -21.76 17.88 -10.33
N ASP A 440 -22.75 17.00 -10.22
CA ASP A 440 -23.83 16.83 -11.20
C ASP A 440 -24.52 18.14 -11.59
N ASN A 441 -25.02 18.21 -12.83
CA ASN A 441 -25.60 19.40 -13.46
C ASN A 441 -24.73 20.68 -13.32
N ASN A 442 -23.40 20.52 -13.35
CA ASN A 442 -22.41 21.61 -13.23
C ASN A 442 -22.49 22.40 -11.90
N THR A 443 -23.06 21.78 -10.85
CA THR A 443 -23.32 22.43 -9.56
C THR A 443 -22.03 22.60 -8.74
N ARG A 444 -21.69 23.82 -8.35
CA ARG A 444 -20.54 24.07 -7.46
C ARG A 444 -20.86 23.64 -6.03
N SER A 445 -19.94 22.92 -5.40
CA SER A 445 -20.05 22.47 -4.01
C SER A 445 -19.37 23.44 -3.03
N ARG A 446 -19.78 23.33 -1.76
CA ARG A 446 -19.11 23.87 -0.57
C ARG A 446 -18.81 22.79 0.47
N GLU A 447 -18.98 21.52 0.10
CA GLU A 447 -18.74 20.40 1.00
C GLU A 447 -17.25 20.24 1.27
N MET A 448 -16.94 19.77 2.47
CA MET A 448 -15.61 19.35 2.87
C MET A 448 -15.68 17.93 3.40
N TYR A 449 -14.71 17.10 2.99
CA TYR A 449 -14.59 15.72 3.44
C TYR A 449 -13.18 15.49 3.98
N ARG A 450 -13.06 14.83 5.14
CA ARG A 450 -11.80 14.30 5.66
C ARG A 450 -11.69 12.84 5.28
N PHE A 451 -10.55 12.47 4.71
CA PHE A 451 -10.14 11.10 4.45
C PHE A 451 -8.99 10.75 5.40
N GLN A 452 -9.25 9.79 6.29
CA GLN A 452 -8.20 9.18 7.09
C GLN A 452 -7.29 8.34 6.19
N PHE A 453 -5.99 8.64 6.17
CA PHE A 453 -5.05 7.65 5.65
C PHE A 453 -4.92 6.53 6.66
N SER A 454 -5.07 5.29 6.18
CA SER A 454 -4.66 4.12 6.93
C SER A 454 -3.14 4.10 7.01
N SER A 455 -2.60 3.88 8.20
CA SER A 455 -1.17 4.01 8.50
C SER A 455 -0.57 2.63 8.81
N HIS A 456 -0.85 1.68 7.91
CA HIS A 456 -0.45 0.29 8.05
C HIS A 456 1.04 0.09 7.83
N PRO A 457 1.75 -0.59 8.75
CA PRO A 457 3.00 -1.26 8.39
C PRO A 457 2.70 -2.30 7.29
N LYS A 458 3.38 -2.18 6.15
CA LYS A 458 3.20 -3.02 4.94
C LYS A 458 3.42 -4.51 5.27
N CYS A 459 2.74 -5.41 4.57
CA CYS A 459 3.15 -6.81 4.52
C CYS A 459 4.45 -6.94 3.72
N THR A 460 5.53 -7.38 4.35
CA THR A 460 6.83 -7.60 3.70
C THR A 460 6.98 -8.98 3.07
N LEU A 461 5.92 -9.81 3.00
CA LEU A 461 5.98 -11.21 2.56
C LEU A 461 6.76 -11.41 1.25
N HIS A 462 6.35 -10.74 0.16
CA HIS A 462 6.98 -10.82 -1.16
C HIS A 462 8.43 -10.30 -1.14
N GLU A 463 8.72 -9.31 -0.31
CA GLU A 463 10.03 -8.66 -0.19
C GLU A 463 11.02 -9.51 0.62
N ASP A 464 10.56 -10.09 1.73
CA ASP A 464 11.30 -11.02 2.58
C ASP A 464 11.63 -12.32 1.82
N PHE A 465 10.68 -12.85 1.05
CA PHE A 465 10.89 -14.04 0.20
C PHE A 465 11.75 -13.73 -1.03
N SER A 466 11.62 -12.53 -1.63
CA SER A 466 12.55 -12.02 -2.65
C SER A 466 13.98 -11.84 -2.09
N ARG A 467 14.12 -11.43 -0.83
CA ARG A 467 15.41 -11.34 -0.13
C ARG A 467 16.00 -12.72 0.14
N LEU A 468 15.19 -13.68 0.58
CA LEU A 468 15.61 -15.08 0.76
C LEU A 468 16.17 -15.67 -0.55
N LEU A 469 15.44 -15.52 -1.66
CA LEU A 469 15.84 -16.02 -2.98
C LEU A 469 17.14 -15.37 -3.47
N ARG A 470 17.26 -14.04 -3.38
CA ARG A 470 18.46 -13.31 -3.81
C ARG A 470 19.69 -13.64 -2.96
N ASN A 471 19.52 -13.81 -1.64
CA ASN A 471 20.63 -14.10 -0.73
C ASN A 471 21.01 -15.59 -0.69
N ARG A 472 20.21 -16.49 -1.28
CA ARG A 472 20.45 -17.96 -1.34
C ARG A 472 20.68 -18.61 0.04
N LEU A 473 19.96 -18.14 1.06
CA LEU A 473 20.13 -18.56 2.45
C LEU A 473 19.22 -19.74 2.78
N PHE A 474 19.77 -20.81 3.35
CA PHE A 474 19.03 -22.04 3.68
C PHE A 474 18.46 -22.80 2.47
N CYS A 475 19.05 -22.62 1.28
CA CYS A 475 18.72 -23.44 0.12
C CYS A 475 19.02 -24.92 0.41
N ASP A 476 18.07 -25.79 0.08
CA ASP A 476 18.05 -27.22 0.39
C ASP A 476 18.00 -28.10 -0.88
N ILE A 477 17.88 -27.47 -2.06
CA ILE A 477 17.84 -28.11 -3.38
C ILE A 477 18.57 -27.29 -4.45
N GLU A 478 19.23 -27.99 -5.38
CA GLU A 478 19.78 -27.43 -6.62
C GLU A 478 19.03 -27.94 -7.84
N PHE A 479 18.62 -27.04 -8.74
CA PHE A 479 18.16 -27.39 -10.07
C PHE A 479 19.33 -27.30 -11.06
N LEU A 480 19.58 -28.37 -11.81
CA LEU A 480 20.57 -28.43 -12.87
C LEU A 480 19.86 -28.16 -14.19
N VAL A 481 19.94 -26.92 -14.67
CA VAL A 481 19.05 -26.37 -15.71
C VAL A 481 19.77 -26.23 -17.05
N GLY A 482 19.10 -26.64 -18.12
CA GLY A 482 19.63 -26.60 -19.49
C GLY A 482 20.65 -27.70 -19.78
N GLN A 483 21.10 -27.78 -21.03
CA GLN A 483 22.04 -28.81 -21.50
C GLN A 483 23.43 -28.72 -20.83
N GLU A 484 23.83 -27.51 -20.40
CA GLU A 484 25.08 -27.27 -19.68
C GLU A 484 24.97 -27.58 -18.16
N GLY A 485 23.77 -27.88 -17.64
CA GLY A 485 23.55 -28.23 -16.24
C GLY A 485 23.79 -27.07 -15.27
N ILE A 486 23.40 -25.85 -15.64
CA ILE A 486 23.61 -24.63 -14.84
C ILE A 486 22.89 -24.74 -13.50
N VAL A 487 23.65 -24.56 -12.41
CA VAL A 487 23.18 -24.71 -11.02
C VAL A 487 22.32 -23.51 -10.60
N VAL A 488 21.04 -23.78 -10.31
CA VAL A 488 20.09 -22.81 -9.74
C VAL A 488 19.62 -23.32 -8.37
N PRO A 489 20.18 -22.82 -7.26
CA PRO A 489 19.76 -23.22 -5.92
C PRO A 489 18.41 -22.60 -5.55
N ALA A 490 17.60 -23.34 -4.79
CA ALA A 490 16.25 -22.96 -4.39
C ALA A 490 15.87 -23.60 -3.03
N HIS A 491 14.59 -23.51 -2.67
CA HIS A 491 14.00 -24.05 -1.45
C HIS A 491 12.85 -25.01 -1.79
N MET A 492 12.92 -26.25 -1.34
CA MET A 492 11.91 -27.29 -1.61
C MET A 492 10.52 -26.84 -1.16
N ALA A 493 10.40 -26.29 0.05
CA ALA A 493 9.13 -25.82 0.61
C ALA A 493 8.42 -24.79 -0.31
N PHE A 494 9.17 -23.85 -0.90
CA PHE A 494 8.61 -22.85 -1.82
C PHE A 494 8.21 -23.45 -3.17
N VAL A 495 9.07 -24.29 -3.74
CA VAL A 495 8.85 -24.86 -5.06
C VAL A 495 7.71 -25.90 -5.03
N ALA A 496 7.68 -26.74 -4.01
CA ALA A 496 6.68 -27.78 -3.81
C ALA A 496 5.26 -27.22 -3.56
N ALA A 497 5.15 -26.10 -2.82
CA ALA A 497 3.87 -25.43 -2.57
C ALA A 497 3.29 -24.74 -3.82
N ARG A 498 4.13 -24.47 -4.84
CA ARG A 498 3.80 -23.58 -5.97
C ARG A 498 3.83 -24.27 -7.34
N SER A 499 4.33 -25.50 -7.41
CA SER A 499 4.21 -26.38 -8.58
C SER A 499 4.12 -27.85 -8.16
N THR A 500 3.00 -28.49 -8.47
CA THR A 500 2.76 -29.93 -8.32
C THR A 500 3.75 -30.78 -9.12
N PHE A 501 4.06 -30.37 -10.36
CA PHE A 501 5.05 -31.04 -11.19
C PHE A 501 6.46 -30.99 -10.56
N LEU A 502 6.89 -29.83 -10.05
CA LEU A 502 8.18 -29.74 -9.38
C LEU A 502 8.17 -30.48 -8.03
N ARG A 503 7.07 -30.47 -7.26
CA ARG A 503 6.89 -31.32 -6.06
C ARG A 503 7.15 -32.80 -6.37
N GLU A 504 6.55 -33.34 -7.43
CA GLU A 504 6.80 -34.72 -7.88
C GLU A 504 8.26 -34.96 -8.30
N ARG A 505 8.89 -34.01 -9.02
CA ARG A 505 10.30 -34.12 -9.42
C ARG A 505 11.25 -34.15 -8.22
N ILE A 506 10.96 -33.38 -7.18
CA ILE A 506 11.74 -33.33 -5.94
C ILE A 506 11.60 -34.66 -5.18
N LEU A 507 10.37 -35.18 -5.03
CA LEU A 507 10.13 -36.46 -4.35
C LEU A 507 10.89 -37.61 -5.01
N ARG A 508 10.80 -37.75 -6.34
CA ARG A 508 11.52 -38.81 -7.08
C ARG A 508 13.04 -38.69 -6.96
N ALA A 509 13.59 -37.47 -6.99
CA ALA A 509 15.03 -37.27 -6.80
C ALA A 509 15.49 -37.64 -5.38
N LYS A 510 14.64 -37.46 -4.37
CA LYS A 510 14.89 -37.90 -2.98
C LYS A 510 14.80 -39.42 -2.85
N GLU A 511 13.80 -40.06 -3.46
CA GLU A 511 13.69 -41.52 -3.57
C GLU A 511 14.95 -42.12 -4.22
N GLU A 512 15.40 -41.58 -5.35
CA GLU A 512 16.65 -41.98 -6.03
C GLU A 512 17.91 -41.78 -5.16
N GLN A 513 17.93 -40.77 -4.28
CA GLN A 513 19.07 -40.53 -3.38
C GLN A 513 19.07 -41.51 -2.19
N GLU A 514 17.90 -41.85 -1.67
CA GLU A 514 17.73 -42.85 -0.60
C GLU A 514 18.04 -44.27 -1.11
N GLU A 515 17.58 -44.64 -2.30
CA GLU A 515 17.94 -45.93 -2.93
C GLU A 515 19.46 -46.07 -3.14
N ARG A 516 20.14 -45.02 -3.61
CA ARG A 516 21.61 -45.04 -3.78
C ARG A 516 22.33 -45.18 -2.44
N ALA A 517 21.90 -44.45 -1.41
CA ALA A 517 22.49 -44.57 -0.07
C ALA A 517 22.36 -46.00 0.51
N LEU A 518 21.22 -46.65 0.29
CA LEU A 518 20.99 -48.05 0.67
C LEU A 518 21.88 -49.04 -0.12
N LEU A 519 22.15 -48.77 -1.40
CA LEU A 519 23.01 -49.60 -2.26
C LEU A 519 24.51 -49.41 -1.98
N GLU A 520 24.95 -48.21 -1.58
CA GLU A 520 26.35 -47.91 -1.27
C GLU A 520 26.79 -48.40 0.12
N GLY A 521 25.88 -48.92 0.94
CA GLY A 521 26.20 -49.64 2.18
C GLY A 521 26.62 -48.78 3.37
N ASN A 522 26.53 -47.46 3.27
CA ASN A 522 26.76 -46.55 4.39
C ASN A 522 25.66 -46.71 5.46
N GLY A 523 26.03 -47.25 6.61
CA GLY A 523 25.17 -47.24 7.80
C GLY A 523 24.94 -45.83 8.34
N PRO A 524 23.97 -45.61 9.25
CA PRO A 524 23.56 -44.28 9.72
C PRO A 524 24.58 -43.48 10.56
N SER A 525 25.87 -43.85 10.54
CA SER A 525 26.89 -43.40 11.50
C SER A 525 27.95 -42.44 10.96
N ASP A 526 28.26 -42.45 9.66
CA ASP A 526 29.33 -41.63 9.07
C ASP A 526 28.81 -40.30 8.50
N THR A 527 28.34 -39.45 9.41
CA THR A 527 27.66 -38.18 9.12
C THR A 527 28.62 -37.03 8.76
N ASN A 528 29.11 -36.95 7.51
CA ASN A 528 29.68 -35.67 7.02
C ASN A 528 29.66 -35.34 5.51
N THR A 529 29.07 -36.17 4.65
CA THR A 529 28.91 -35.85 3.21
C THR A 529 27.48 -36.10 2.72
N CYS A 530 26.50 -35.47 3.37
CA CYS A 530 25.15 -35.38 2.83
C CYS A 530 25.18 -34.40 1.63
N SER A 531 25.17 -34.94 0.41
CA SER A 531 25.14 -34.15 -0.81
C SER A 531 23.78 -33.46 -0.98
N MET A 532 23.81 -32.19 -1.36
CA MET A 532 22.62 -31.38 -1.60
C MET A 532 21.76 -32.02 -2.70
N LEU A 533 20.44 -32.07 -2.49
CA LEU A 533 19.52 -32.72 -3.43
C LEU A 533 19.57 -32.00 -4.79
N SER A 534 19.78 -32.75 -5.88
CA SER A 534 19.89 -32.18 -7.23
C SER A 534 18.84 -32.73 -8.20
N VAL A 535 18.10 -31.83 -8.86
CA VAL A 535 17.05 -32.16 -9.84
C VAL A 535 17.47 -31.69 -11.23
N ARG A 536 17.51 -32.60 -12.21
CA ARG A 536 17.93 -32.30 -13.59
C ARG A 536 16.76 -31.88 -14.48
N LEU A 537 16.90 -30.72 -15.12
CA LEU A 537 15.94 -30.11 -16.05
C LEU A 537 16.64 -29.70 -17.36
N PRO A 538 17.07 -30.66 -18.21
CA PRO A 538 17.96 -30.38 -19.36
C PRO A 538 17.30 -29.58 -20.49
N ASP A 539 15.99 -29.70 -20.68
CA ASP A 539 15.24 -29.03 -21.75
C ASP A 539 14.77 -27.60 -21.36
N VAL A 540 15.07 -27.17 -20.14
CA VAL A 540 14.58 -25.91 -19.55
C VAL A 540 15.63 -24.79 -19.74
N PRO A 541 15.27 -23.63 -20.33
CA PRO A 541 16.19 -22.50 -20.44
C PRO A 541 16.48 -21.84 -19.08
N PRO A 542 17.74 -21.55 -18.73
CA PRO A 542 18.11 -20.94 -17.44
C PRO A 542 17.43 -19.59 -17.15
N GLU A 543 17.42 -18.67 -18.12
CA GLU A 543 16.78 -17.34 -17.97
C GLU A 543 15.28 -17.47 -17.67
N ALA A 544 14.57 -18.31 -18.43
CA ALA A 544 13.14 -18.55 -18.24
C ALA A 544 12.86 -19.21 -16.87
N PHE A 545 13.72 -20.13 -16.43
CA PHE A 545 13.59 -20.75 -15.10
C PHE A 545 13.82 -19.75 -13.96
N GLN A 546 14.74 -18.78 -14.10
CA GLN A 546 14.93 -17.72 -13.10
C GLN A 546 13.70 -16.79 -12.98
N LEU A 547 13.03 -16.47 -14.09
CA LEU A 547 11.77 -15.72 -14.06
C LEU A 547 10.64 -16.53 -13.40
N VAL A 548 10.50 -17.82 -13.73
CA VAL A 548 9.55 -18.74 -13.05
C VAL A 548 9.84 -18.85 -11.55
N LEU A 549 11.11 -18.95 -11.17
CA LEU A 549 11.52 -19.01 -9.77
C LEU A 549 11.24 -17.70 -9.03
N THR A 550 11.40 -16.55 -9.69
CA THR A 550 11.02 -15.25 -9.12
C THR A 550 9.51 -15.19 -8.85
N TYR A 551 8.68 -15.68 -9.78
CA TYR A 551 7.23 -15.78 -9.59
C TYR A 551 6.84 -16.71 -8.42
N ILE A 552 7.51 -17.86 -8.26
CA ILE A 552 7.27 -18.81 -7.16
C ILE A 552 7.35 -18.11 -5.79
N TYR A 553 8.24 -17.13 -5.62
CA TYR A 553 8.48 -16.42 -4.34
C TYR A 553 7.72 -15.09 -4.20
N THR A 554 7.15 -14.55 -5.29
CA THR A 554 6.68 -13.15 -5.31
C THR A 554 5.34 -12.88 -6.01
N ASP A 555 4.69 -13.86 -6.66
CA ASP A 555 3.54 -13.64 -7.57
C ASP A 555 3.83 -12.66 -8.75
N CYS A 556 5.10 -12.32 -8.99
CA CYS A 556 5.50 -11.25 -9.90
C CYS A 556 6.61 -11.69 -10.87
N ILE A 557 6.54 -11.23 -12.12
CA ILE A 557 7.66 -11.25 -13.08
C ILE A 557 7.78 -9.88 -13.74
N ASP A 558 8.96 -9.27 -13.67
CA ASP A 558 9.37 -8.22 -14.61
C ASP A 558 10.39 -8.83 -15.58
N PRO A 559 10.03 -9.10 -16.84
CA PRO A 559 10.95 -9.68 -17.82
C PRO A 559 11.91 -8.63 -18.40
N THR A 560 11.76 -7.34 -18.04
CA THR A 560 12.66 -6.25 -18.47
C THR A 560 13.72 -5.91 -17.44
N ASP A 561 13.64 -6.48 -16.22
CA ASP A 561 14.62 -6.32 -15.14
C ASP A 561 15.84 -7.22 -15.37
N GLY A 562 16.65 -6.83 -16.38
CA GLY A 562 17.97 -7.38 -16.63
C GLY A 562 19.04 -6.76 -15.73
N ASP A 563 20.24 -7.36 -15.75
CA ASP A 563 21.40 -6.86 -14.99
C ASP A 563 21.76 -5.41 -15.40
N VAL A 564 22.34 -4.66 -14.47
CA VAL A 564 22.19 -3.19 -14.31
C VAL A 564 22.61 -2.35 -15.54
N SER A 565 23.38 -2.92 -16.47
CA SER A 565 23.84 -2.25 -17.70
C SER A 565 22.80 -2.21 -18.83
N HIS A 566 21.83 -3.14 -18.90
CA HIS A 566 20.92 -3.25 -20.05
C HIS A 566 19.49 -3.67 -19.68
N LYS A 567 18.60 -2.68 -19.50
CA LYS A 567 17.15 -2.92 -19.51
C LYS A 567 16.63 -3.05 -20.95
N TRP A 568 15.83 -4.07 -21.21
CA TRP A 568 15.25 -4.35 -22.53
C TRP A 568 13.94 -3.58 -22.76
N GLU A 569 13.66 -3.18 -24.01
CA GLU A 569 12.35 -2.63 -24.36
C GLU A 569 11.22 -3.67 -24.12
N PRO A 570 10.10 -3.29 -23.48
CA PRO A 570 8.89 -4.10 -23.44
C PRO A 570 8.44 -4.56 -24.85
N GLY A 571 8.19 -5.85 -25.02
CA GLY A 571 7.78 -6.43 -26.29
C GLY A 571 8.84 -6.34 -27.40
N SER A 572 10.12 -6.21 -27.05
CA SER A 572 11.24 -6.50 -27.96
C SER A 572 11.32 -8.00 -28.29
N ASN A 573 12.02 -8.35 -29.37
CA ASN A 573 12.06 -9.72 -29.88
C ASN A 573 12.64 -10.71 -28.86
N HIS A 574 13.71 -10.34 -28.14
CA HIS A 574 14.29 -11.16 -27.07
C HIS A 574 13.28 -11.42 -25.95
N ILE A 575 12.59 -10.37 -25.46
CA ILE A 575 11.61 -10.51 -24.38
C ILE A 575 10.37 -11.31 -24.80
N VAL A 576 9.89 -11.17 -26.04
CA VAL A 576 8.79 -12.01 -26.53
C VAL A 576 9.20 -13.49 -26.58
N LEU A 577 10.40 -13.81 -27.07
CA LEU A 577 10.90 -15.19 -27.10
C LEU A 577 11.12 -15.76 -25.68
N LEU A 578 11.69 -14.96 -24.77
CA LEU A 578 11.86 -15.34 -23.36
C LEU A 578 10.51 -15.63 -22.69
N MET A 579 9.51 -14.76 -22.88
CA MET A 579 8.17 -14.95 -22.33
C MET A 579 7.41 -16.12 -22.97
N MET A 580 7.70 -16.49 -24.22
CA MET A 580 7.19 -17.74 -24.81
C MET A 580 7.81 -18.99 -24.18
N GLN A 581 9.07 -18.94 -23.75
CA GLN A 581 9.65 -20.03 -22.93
C GLN A 581 9.03 -20.05 -21.53
N VAL A 582 8.81 -18.90 -20.88
CA VAL A 582 8.10 -18.86 -19.57
C VAL A 582 6.67 -19.40 -19.69
N TYR A 583 5.93 -19.08 -20.77
CA TYR A 583 4.63 -19.69 -21.04
C TYR A 583 4.74 -21.22 -21.18
N ARG A 584 5.70 -21.73 -21.98
CA ARG A 584 5.97 -23.18 -22.12
C ARG A 584 6.21 -23.85 -20.77
N LEU A 585 7.07 -23.26 -19.93
CA LEU A 585 7.38 -23.77 -18.59
C LEU A 585 6.18 -23.67 -17.64
N SER A 586 5.33 -22.63 -17.75
CA SER A 586 4.13 -22.51 -16.91
C SER A 586 3.12 -23.62 -17.18
N VAL A 587 2.96 -24.06 -18.44
CA VAL A 587 2.14 -25.21 -18.81
C VAL A 587 2.79 -26.52 -18.34
N GLU A 588 4.10 -26.69 -18.58
CA GLU A 588 4.87 -27.87 -18.17
C GLU A 588 4.84 -28.08 -16.64
N PHE A 589 5.00 -27.00 -15.87
CA PHE A 589 5.04 -27.00 -14.40
C PHE A 589 3.64 -26.86 -13.76
N GLN A 590 2.57 -26.85 -14.55
CA GLN A 590 1.15 -26.80 -14.13
C GLN A 590 0.72 -25.49 -13.42
N MET A 591 1.43 -24.39 -13.66
CA MET A 591 1.29 -23.09 -12.99
C MET A 591 0.25 -22.18 -13.66
N ARG A 592 -1.04 -22.51 -13.52
CA ARG A 592 -2.17 -21.88 -14.24
C ARG A 592 -2.27 -20.35 -14.15
N GLN A 593 -1.93 -19.73 -13.01
CA GLN A 593 -1.93 -18.26 -12.93
C GLN A 593 -0.83 -17.65 -13.82
N LEU A 594 0.37 -18.21 -13.78
CA LEU A 594 1.49 -17.77 -14.61
C LEU A 594 1.22 -18.01 -16.10
N GLU A 595 0.54 -19.11 -16.45
CA GLU A 595 0.04 -19.36 -17.81
C GLU A 595 -0.88 -18.21 -18.28
N GLN A 596 -1.88 -17.84 -17.48
CA GLN A 596 -2.82 -16.76 -17.82
C GLN A 596 -2.13 -15.40 -17.94
N LEU A 597 -1.22 -15.08 -17.01
CA LEU A 597 -0.43 -13.85 -17.05
C LEU A 597 0.46 -13.79 -18.30
N THR A 598 1.24 -14.84 -18.58
CA THR A 598 2.14 -14.88 -19.75
C THR A 598 1.37 -14.79 -21.07
N VAL A 599 0.20 -15.42 -21.20
CA VAL A 599 -0.68 -15.25 -22.37
C VAL A 599 -1.10 -13.79 -22.53
N GLN A 600 -1.62 -13.13 -21.49
CA GLN A 600 -2.06 -11.74 -21.56
C GLN A 600 -0.94 -10.78 -22.00
N TYR A 601 0.29 -10.97 -21.50
CA TYR A 601 1.44 -10.20 -21.96
C TYR A 601 1.79 -10.49 -23.41
N LEU A 602 1.83 -11.76 -23.83
CA LEU A 602 2.14 -12.11 -25.22
C LEU A 602 1.11 -11.54 -26.20
N GLU A 603 -0.19 -11.59 -25.88
CA GLU A 603 -1.24 -10.98 -26.70
C GLU A 603 -1.10 -9.45 -26.82
N ALA A 604 -0.58 -8.76 -25.80
CA ALA A 604 -0.32 -7.32 -25.81
C ALA A 604 1.04 -6.92 -26.44
N ALA A 605 2.05 -7.80 -26.35
CA ALA A 605 3.41 -7.57 -26.83
C ALA A 605 3.60 -7.94 -28.31
N ILE A 606 2.81 -8.88 -28.83
CA ILE A 606 2.86 -9.32 -30.23
C ILE A 606 2.17 -8.29 -31.14
N LYS A 607 2.93 -7.79 -32.11
CA LYS A 607 2.61 -6.69 -33.03
C LYS A 607 3.20 -7.00 -34.41
N HIS A 608 2.89 -6.19 -35.42
CA HIS A 608 3.38 -6.35 -36.80
C HIS A 608 4.91 -6.58 -36.89
N ARG A 609 5.70 -5.93 -36.01
CA ARG A 609 7.17 -6.02 -35.98
C ARG A 609 7.75 -7.37 -35.54
N ASN A 610 6.99 -8.21 -34.84
CA ASN A 610 7.50 -9.43 -34.17
C ASN A 610 6.61 -10.68 -34.34
N VAL A 611 5.39 -10.55 -34.87
CA VAL A 611 4.42 -11.65 -34.99
C VAL A 611 4.89 -12.83 -35.86
N LEU A 612 5.73 -12.60 -36.88
CA LEU A 612 6.29 -13.68 -37.70
C LEU A 612 7.33 -14.52 -36.94
N LEU A 613 8.21 -13.85 -36.19
CA LEU A 613 9.18 -14.51 -35.31
C LEU A 613 8.47 -15.29 -34.19
N ALA A 614 7.45 -14.68 -33.58
CA ALA A 614 6.60 -15.34 -32.59
C ALA A 614 5.85 -16.55 -33.17
N LEU A 615 5.32 -16.46 -34.39
CA LEU A 615 4.67 -17.60 -35.06
C LEU A 615 5.65 -18.76 -35.31
N GLN A 616 6.84 -18.46 -35.84
CA GLN A 616 7.85 -19.47 -36.13
C GLN A 616 8.33 -20.16 -34.85
N ASN A 617 8.60 -19.40 -33.79
CA ASN A 617 9.02 -19.95 -32.51
C ASN A 617 7.87 -20.71 -31.80
N ALA A 618 6.63 -20.24 -31.89
CA ALA A 618 5.46 -20.96 -31.37
C ALA A 618 5.27 -22.32 -32.06
N SER A 619 5.51 -22.39 -33.38
CA SER A 619 5.48 -23.67 -34.11
C SER A 619 6.66 -24.58 -33.77
N GLN A 620 7.82 -24.03 -33.40
CA GLN A 620 9.00 -24.80 -32.97
C GLN A 620 8.82 -25.38 -31.55
N LEU A 621 8.27 -24.58 -30.64
CA LEU A 621 8.00 -24.94 -29.24
C LEU A 621 6.64 -25.65 -29.04
N LYS A 622 5.86 -25.88 -30.10
CA LYS A 622 4.52 -26.50 -30.09
C LYS A 622 3.50 -25.77 -29.19
N LEU A 623 3.55 -24.43 -29.21
CA LEU A 623 2.69 -23.55 -28.41
C LEU A 623 1.39 -23.22 -29.18
N ASP A 624 0.50 -24.19 -29.33
CA ASP A 624 -0.65 -24.09 -30.23
C ASP A 624 -1.56 -22.88 -29.95
N SER A 625 -1.79 -22.50 -28.69
CA SER A 625 -2.56 -21.31 -28.32
C SER A 625 -1.94 -20.01 -28.88
N ILE A 626 -0.63 -19.84 -28.74
CA ILE A 626 0.12 -18.67 -29.22
C ILE A 626 0.26 -18.73 -30.76
N LYS A 627 0.45 -19.92 -31.33
CA LYS A 627 0.46 -20.13 -32.78
C LYS A 627 -0.87 -19.70 -33.41
N GLU A 628 -2.00 -20.11 -32.82
CA GLU A 628 -3.35 -19.74 -33.23
C GLU A 628 -3.60 -18.23 -33.09
N PHE A 629 -3.17 -17.60 -31.99
CA PHE A 629 -3.22 -16.15 -31.82
C PHE A 629 -2.44 -15.41 -32.93
N CYS A 630 -1.19 -15.80 -33.18
CA CYS A 630 -0.35 -15.20 -34.22
C CYS A 630 -0.99 -15.35 -35.61
N LEU A 631 -1.52 -16.53 -35.96
CA LEU A 631 -2.20 -16.75 -37.24
C LEU A 631 -3.46 -15.89 -37.37
N ARG A 632 -4.28 -15.78 -36.31
CA ARG A 632 -5.44 -14.86 -36.25
C ARG A 632 -5.03 -13.40 -36.35
N PHE A 633 -3.90 -13.00 -35.77
CA PHE A 633 -3.37 -11.64 -35.89
C PHE A 633 -2.95 -11.33 -37.33
N ILE A 634 -2.30 -12.27 -38.01
CA ILE A 634 -1.80 -12.08 -39.39
C ILE A 634 -2.94 -12.00 -40.41
N VAL A 635 -3.97 -12.86 -40.32
CA VAL A 635 -5.04 -12.90 -41.35
C VAL A 635 -6.09 -11.78 -41.24
N LYS A 636 -6.04 -10.94 -40.19
CA LYS A 636 -6.84 -9.72 -40.06
C LYS A 636 -6.54 -8.75 -41.21
N GLU A 637 -7.58 -8.14 -41.76
CA GLU A 637 -7.51 -7.36 -43.00
C GLU A 637 -6.58 -6.15 -42.90
N CYS A 638 -6.58 -5.48 -41.75
CA CYS A 638 -5.71 -4.36 -41.42
C CYS A 638 -4.22 -4.74 -41.25
N ASN A 639 -3.91 -6.03 -41.08
CA ASN A 639 -2.57 -6.51 -40.75
C ASN A 639 -1.91 -7.26 -41.92
N TYR A 640 -2.70 -8.10 -42.62
CA TYR A 640 -2.20 -9.08 -43.60
C TYR A 640 -1.26 -8.48 -44.65
N ASN A 641 -1.68 -7.41 -45.33
CA ASN A 641 -0.91 -6.80 -46.41
C ASN A 641 0.43 -6.21 -45.94
N GLN A 642 0.50 -5.67 -44.71
CA GLN A 642 1.74 -5.12 -44.17
C GLN A 642 2.73 -6.22 -43.79
N ILE A 643 2.22 -7.36 -43.31
CA ILE A 643 3.03 -8.49 -42.84
C ILE A 643 3.53 -9.34 -44.01
N VAL A 644 2.69 -9.64 -45.00
CA VAL A 644 3.07 -10.48 -46.16
C VAL A 644 4.04 -9.76 -47.11
N MET A 645 4.01 -8.43 -47.14
CA MET A 645 4.96 -7.59 -47.92
C MET A 645 6.24 -7.23 -47.12
N SER A 646 6.46 -7.83 -45.95
CA SER A 646 7.66 -7.62 -45.13
C SER A 646 8.80 -8.56 -45.54
N LYS A 647 10.06 -8.14 -45.37
CA LYS A 647 11.23 -8.99 -45.69
C LYS A 647 11.33 -10.19 -44.74
N GLU A 648 10.85 -10.01 -43.53
CA GLU A 648 10.74 -11.02 -42.49
C GLU A 648 9.87 -12.20 -42.93
N PHE A 649 8.87 -11.95 -43.81
CA PHE A 649 8.02 -13.00 -44.39
C PHE A 649 8.78 -13.91 -45.36
N GLU A 650 9.85 -13.43 -46.01
CA GLU A 650 10.73 -14.25 -46.87
C GLU A 650 11.50 -15.30 -46.07
N THR A 651 11.68 -15.09 -44.75
CA THR A 651 12.47 -15.97 -43.87
C THR A 651 11.65 -17.06 -43.16
N ILE A 652 10.31 -17.02 -43.24
CA ILE A 652 9.44 -17.99 -42.57
C ILE A 652 9.43 -19.35 -43.29
N SER A 653 9.28 -20.44 -42.55
CA SER A 653 9.26 -21.77 -43.14
C SER A 653 8.06 -21.97 -44.08
N GLN A 654 8.30 -22.65 -45.22
CA GLN A 654 7.28 -22.90 -46.25
C GLN A 654 5.97 -23.51 -45.72
N PRO A 655 5.95 -24.44 -44.74
CA PRO A 655 4.70 -24.96 -44.17
C PRO A 655 3.87 -23.87 -43.47
N LEU A 656 4.50 -22.93 -42.75
CA LEU A 656 3.80 -21.83 -42.08
C LEU A 656 3.30 -20.79 -43.09
N MET A 657 4.07 -20.50 -44.15
CA MET A 657 3.62 -19.65 -45.24
C MET A 657 2.36 -20.21 -45.91
N VAL A 658 2.33 -21.51 -46.18
CA VAL A 658 1.15 -22.20 -46.72
C VAL A 658 -0.03 -22.20 -45.74
N GLU A 659 0.20 -22.35 -44.42
CA GLU A 659 -0.85 -22.26 -43.41
C GLU A 659 -1.49 -20.86 -43.34
N ILE A 660 -0.68 -19.80 -43.38
CA ILE A 660 -1.15 -18.40 -43.42
C ILE A 660 -2.04 -18.16 -44.65
N ILE A 661 -1.56 -18.54 -45.85
CA ILE A 661 -2.28 -18.33 -47.11
C ILE A 661 -3.60 -19.11 -47.13
N ARG A 662 -3.60 -20.38 -46.71
CA ARG A 662 -4.82 -21.21 -46.61
C ARG A 662 -5.83 -20.59 -45.65
N ARG A 663 -5.40 -20.09 -44.49
CA ARG A 663 -6.28 -19.45 -43.50
C ARG A 663 -6.86 -18.12 -43.99
N ARG A 664 -6.15 -17.36 -44.84
CA ARG A 664 -6.69 -16.15 -45.49
C ARG A 664 -7.68 -16.45 -46.62
N GLN A 665 -7.55 -17.62 -47.27
CA GLN A 665 -8.45 -18.08 -48.35
C GLN A 665 -9.68 -18.85 -47.84
N ALA A 666 -9.67 -19.33 -46.60
CA ALA A 666 -10.82 -20.01 -45.99
C ALA A 666 -11.98 -19.03 -45.70
N PRO A 667 -13.25 -19.43 -45.91
CA PRO A 667 -14.40 -18.62 -45.51
C PRO A 667 -14.44 -18.45 -43.97
N PRO A 668 -14.93 -17.31 -43.45
CA PRO A 668 -14.85 -16.99 -42.02
C PRO A 668 -15.73 -17.91 -41.17
N HIS A 669 -15.12 -18.88 -40.48
CA HIS A 669 -15.80 -19.75 -39.52
C HIS A 669 -16.37 -18.94 -38.33
N ARG A 670 -17.70 -18.95 -38.17
CA ARG A 670 -18.37 -18.60 -36.91
C ARG A 670 -18.20 -19.74 -35.91
N GLY A 671 -17.08 -19.75 -35.18
CA GLY A 671 -16.92 -20.58 -33.98
C GLY A 671 -17.75 -20.04 -32.80
N PRO A 672 -18.07 -20.87 -31.80
CA PRO A 672 -18.80 -20.43 -30.61
C PRO A 672 -17.94 -19.47 -29.77
N MET A 673 -18.56 -18.44 -29.18
CA MET A 673 -17.88 -17.56 -28.23
C MET A 673 -17.69 -18.28 -26.90
N ILE A 674 -16.45 -18.34 -26.41
CA ILE A 674 -16.18 -18.54 -24.98
C ILE A 674 -16.46 -17.19 -24.30
N SER A 675 -17.43 -17.18 -23.38
CA SER A 675 -17.94 -15.94 -22.76
C SER A 675 -17.02 -15.41 -21.65
N GLY A 676 -15.88 -14.84 -22.05
CA GLY A 676 -15.10 -13.94 -21.20
C GLY A 676 -15.83 -12.60 -21.06
N GLY A 677 -16.35 -12.31 -19.87
CA GLY A 677 -17.24 -11.16 -19.65
C GLY A 677 -16.51 -9.82 -19.58
N VAL A 678 -16.60 -9.02 -20.65
CA VAL A 678 -16.35 -7.57 -20.62
C VAL A 678 -17.59 -6.84 -21.14
N SER A 679 -18.31 -6.19 -20.23
CA SER A 679 -19.67 -5.65 -20.45
C SER A 679 -19.70 -4.34 -21.25
N GLY A 680 -19.26 -4.36 -22.50
CA GLY A 680 -19.34 -3.23 -23.44
C GLY A 680 -20.73 -3.07 -24.07
N ASN A 681 -21.75 -2.69 -23.29
CA ASN A 681 -23.14 -2.70 -23.74
C ASN A 681 -23.62 -1.32 -24.25
N SER A 682 -23.51 -1.06 -25.56
CA SER A 682 -24.21 0.02 -26.26
C SER A 682 -25.40 -0.52 -27.04
N LEU A 683 -26.62 -0.08 -26.70
CA LEU A 683 -27.87 -0.58 -27.28
C LEU A 683 -28.65 0.52 -28.02
N VAL A 684 -28.63 0.47 -29.36
CA VAL A 684 -29.67 1.00 -30.27
C VAL A 684 -29.68 0.09 -31.50
N GLY A 685 -30.79 -0.43 -32.02
CA GLY A 685 -32.16 -0.44 -31.50
C GLY A 685 -33.21 -0.65 -32.63
N GLY A 686 -34.24 -1.47 -32.38
CA GLY A 686 -35.51 -1.44 -33.13
C GLY A 686 -35.80 -2.56 -34.15
N GLY A 687 -36.80 -3.39 -33.84
CA GLY A 687 -37.65 -4.13 -34.80
C GLY A 687 -37.04 -5.35 -35.53
N SER A 688 -37.86 -6.28 -36.06
CA SER A 688 -39.28 -6.59 -35.79
C SER A 688 -39.65 -7.95 -36.42
N SER A 689 -40.74 -8.57 -35.92
CA SER A 689 -41.54 -9.66 -36.54
C SER A 689 -40.87 -10.99 -36.95
N GLY A 690 -41.55 -12.10 -36.64
CA GLY A 690 -42.13 -12.84 -37.78
C GLY A 690 -42.05 -14.36 -37.93
N SER A 691 -42.17 -15.15 -36.85
CA SER A 691 -42.91 -16.44 -36.84
C SER A 691 -42.52 -17.65 -37.73
N LYS A 692 -42.81 -18.85 -37.19
CA LYS A 692 -42.77 -20.21 -37.81
C LYS A 692 -41.36 -20.79 -38.07
N GLY A 693 -41.09 -22.08 -37.83
CA GLY A 693 -41.84 -23.11 -37.11
C GLY A 693 -41.91 -24.46 -37.85
N GLY A 694 -41.79 -25.57 -37.11
CA GLY A 694 -41.91 -26.94 -37.62
C GLY A 694 -40.66 -27.79 -37.33
N PRO A 695 -40.77 -29.14 -37.21
CA PRO A 695 -39.78 -29.94 -36.47
C PRO A 695 -39.26 -31.18 -37.26
N ASP A 696 -38.96 -32.25 -36.54
CA ASP A 696 -38.58 -33.62 -36.96
C ASP A 696 -37.12 -33.82 -37.46
N GLY A 697 -36.44 -34.93 -37.12
CA GLY A 697 -36.83 -35.98 -36.18
C GLY A 697 -35.77 -37.07 -35.90
N THR A 698 -35.72 -37.51 -34.63
CA THR A 698 -35.45 -38.87 -34.11
C THR A 698 -34.20 -39.71 -34.49
N VAL A 699 -33.43 -40.10 -33.43
CA VAL A 699 -32.95 -41.48 -33.10
C VAL A 699 -31.85 -42.10 -34.02
N SER A 700 -30.91 -42.96 -33.60
CA SER A 700 -30.57 -43.78 -32.39
C SER A 700 -29.05 -43.68 -32.08
N SER A 701 -28.44 -43.98 -30.92
CA SER A 701 -28.74 -44.70 -29.64
C SER A 701 -28.16 -46.13 -29.48
N SER A 702 -26.93 -46.22 -28.95
CA SER A 702 -26.35 -47.30 -28.11
C SER A 702 -25.05 -46.77 -27.46
N SER A 703 -24.83 -46.75 -26.14
CA SER A 703 -24.78 -47.83 -25.13
C SER A 703 -23.57 -48.77 -25.34
N THR A 704 -22.79 -49.13 -24.32
CA THR A 704 -23.10 -49.30 -22.88
C THR A 704 -22.00 -48.79 -21.92
N ALA A 705 -22.36 -48.65 -20.65
CA ALA A 705 -21.44 -48.57 -19.50
C ALA A 705 -21.92 -49.53 -18.39
N THR A 706 -21.02 -50.02 -17.54
CA THR A 706 -21.32 -50.84 -16.36
C THR A 706 -20.95 -50.11 -15.06
N SER A 707 -21.56 -50.50 -13.95
CA SER A 707 -21.90 -49.60 -12.84
C SER A 707 -21.26 -49.90 -11.48
N ALA A 708 -20.84 -48.84 -10.79
CA ALA A 708 -20.92 -48.63 -9.32
C ALA A 708 -20.11 -49.61 -8.41
N ALA A 709 -19.91 -49.39 -7.09
CA ALA A 709 -20.44 -48.42 -6.11
C ALA A 709 -19.42 -48.30 -4.92
N SER A 710 -19.49 -47.42 -3.91
CA SER A 710 -20.34 -46.24 -3.58
C SER A 710 -19.79 -45.52 -2.33
N GLY A 711 -19.97 -44.19 -2.22
CA GLY A 711 -19.75 -43.40 -1.00
C GLY A 711 -18.52 -42.47 -1.05
N GLY A 712 -18.51 -41.27 -0.47
CA GLY A 712 -19.58 -40.51 0.21
C GLY A 712 -19.31 -39.00 0.13
N SER A 713 -20.34 -38.15 0.30
CA SER A 713 -20.27 -36.73 -0.11
C SER A 713 -20.16 -35.72 1.05
N ALA A 714 -19.18 -34.82 0.94
CA ALA A 714 -19.17 -33.46 1.52
C ALA A 714 -18.20 -32.62 0.67
N ALA A 715 -18.64 -31.85 -0.34
CA ALA A 715 -19.36 -30.58 -0.26
C ALA A 715 -18.46 -29.40 0.17
N GLY A 716 -17.98 -28.64 -0.82
CA GLY A 716 -17.09 -27.48 -0.64
C GLY A 716 -16.61 -26.94 -1.99
N GLY A 717 -17.51 -26.30 -2.75
CA GLY A 717 -17.25 -25.91 -4.13
C GLY A 717 -16.30 -24.71 -4.26
N ALA A 718 -15.04 -24.95 -4.59
CA ALA A 718 -14.11 -23.90 -5.02
C ALA A 718 -14.41 -23.47 -6.45
N GLY A 719 -14.60 -22.16 -6.67
CA GLY A 719 -14.64 -21.58 -8.02
C GLY A 719 -13.26 -21.65 -8.68
N SER A 720 -13.21 -21.79 -10.00
CA SER A 720 -11.96 -21.98 -10.77
C SER A 720 -11.13 -20.69 -10.96
N GLY A 721 -10.76 -20.03 -9.86
CA GLY A 721 -9.64 -19.10 -9.81
C GLY A 721 -8.36 -19.85 -9.44
N GLY A 722 -7.22 -19.46 -10.02
CA GLY A 722 -5.91 -19.97 -9.56
C GLY A 722 -5.50 -19.32 -8.23
N SER A 723 -4.67 -19.99 -7.44
CA SER A 723 -4.23 -19.52 -6.13
C SER A 723 -3.06 -18.53 -6.19
N ASN A 724 -2.96 -17.67 -5.18
CA ASN A 724 -1.86 -16.72 -4.98
C ASN A 724 -0.87 -17.20 -3.90
N LEU A 725 0.27 -16.50 -3.76
CA LEU A 725 1.35 -16.84 -2.82
C LEU A 725 0.87 -16.99 -1.37
N GLU A 726 -0.02 -16.11 -0.90
CA GLU A 726 -0.59 -16.21 0.45
C GLU A 726 -1.47 -17.47 0.62
N GLN A 727 -2.27 -17.83 -0.40
CA GLN A 727 -3.13 -19.01 -0.36
C GLN A 727 -2.32 -20.32 -0.43
N ASP A 728 -1.27 -20.35 -1.25
CA ASP A 728 -0.38 -21.51 -1.40
C ASP A 728 0.46 -21.73 -0.12
N MET A 729 1.03 -20.67 0.46
CA MET A 729 1.75 -20.78 1.74
C MET A 729 0.82 -21.09 2.91
N ALA A 730 -0.45 -20.65 2.86
CA ALA A 730 -1.48 -21.10 3.80
C ALA A 730 -1.88 -22.57 3.59
N ALA A 731 -1.78 -23.12 2.37
CA ALA A 731 -1.97 -24.55 2.11
C ALA A 731 -0.80 -25.37 2.67
N LEU A 732 0.43 -24.97 2.37
CA LEU A 732 1.65 -25.57 2.92
C LEU A 732 1.60 -25.64 4.45
N LEU A 733 1.21 -24.56 5.14
CA LEU A 733 1.09 -24.54 6.60
C LEU A 733 0.02 -25.52 7.15
N ARG A 734 -1.02 -25.87 6.37
CA ARG A 734 -2.00 -26.89 6.77
C ARG A 734 -1.47 -28.31 6.59
N GLU A 735 -0.66 -28.56 5.57
CA GLU A 735 -0.08 -29.88 5.28
C GLU A 735 0.94 -30.32 6.34
N VAL A 736 1.65 -29.37 6.97
CA VAL A 736 2.60 -29.58 8.09
C VAL A 736 2.00 -30.43 9.24
N GLY A 737 0.69 -30.36 9.48
CA GLY A 737 0.00 -31.15 10.52
C GLY A 737 -0.48 -32.54 10.09
N GLY A 738 -0.35 -32.91 8.81
CA GLY A 738 -0.93 -34.13 8.24
C GLY A 738 0.09 -35.18 7.77
N PRO A 739 -0.39 -36.32 7.24
CA PRO A 739 0.45 -37.41 6.72
C PRO A 739 1.34 -37.04 5.52
N GLY A 740 1.07 -35.91 4.86
CA GLY A 740 1.81 -35.38 3.71
C GLY A 740 2.51 -34.06 3.99
N GLY A 741 2.86 -33.78 5.26
CA GLY A 741 3.72 -32.63 5.61
C GLY A 741 5.16 -32.88 5.19
N ASP A 742 5.37 -32.95 3.88
CA ASP A 742 6.67 -33.18 3.25
C ASP A 742 7.57 -31.96 3.44
N PHE A 743 8.89 -32.15 3.30
CA PHE A 743 9.93 -31.09 3.35
C PHE A 743 10.08 -30.30 4.67
N THR A 744 9.31 -30.59 5.73
CA THR A 744 9.55 -29.98 7.06
C THR A 744 10.91 -30.38 7.61
N ASP A 745 11.77 -29.41 7.90
CA ASP A 745 13.17 -29.64 8.27
C ASP A 745 13.51 -29.24 9.73
N ILE A 746 12.51 -28.80 10.50
CA ILE A 746 12.65 -28.39 11.90
C ILE A 746 11.40 -28.74 12.73
N THR A 747 11.61 -29.09 14.01
CA THR A 747 10.54 -29.24 15.00
C THR A 747 10.68 -28.16 16.09
N LEU A 748 9.62 -27.41 16.31
CA LEU A 748 9.50 -26.37 17.33
C LEU A 748 8.71 -26.93 18.52
N MET A 749 9.30 -26.97 19.71
CA MET A 749 8.67 -27.49 20.92
C MET A 749 7.99 -26.35 21.68
N LEU A 750 6.68 -26.49 21.90
CA LEU A 750 5.84 -25.57 22.66
C LEU A 750 5.17 -26.33 23.80
N ASP A 751 5.58 -26.07 25.05
CA ASP A 751 5.08 -26.75 26.25
C ASP A 751 5.09 -28.30 26.13
N GLY A 752 6.17 -28.83 25.56
CA GLY A 752 6.34 -30.26 25.27
C GLY A 752 5.60 -30.78 24.03
N GLN A 753 4.77 -29.96 23.36
CA GLN A 753 4.11 -30.34 22.11
C GLN A 753 5.02 -30.04 20.89
N PRO A 754 5.26 -31.01 19.99
CA PRO A 754 6.05 -30.81 18.77
C PRO A 754 5.22 -30.15 17.66
N VAL A 755 5.71 -29.02 17.13
CA VAL A 755 5.14 -28.29 15.99
C VAL A 755 6.18 -28.23 14.88
N ARG A 756 5.98 -28.99 13.79
CA ARG A 756 6.91 -28.98 12.65
C ARG A 756 6.85 -27.65 11.89
N ALA A 757 7.92 -27.27 11.20
CA ALA A 757 7.99 -26.06 10.38
C ALA A 757 9.09 -26.15 9.29
N HIS A 758 9.31 -25.05 8.56
CA HIS A 758 10.36 -24.89 7.54
C HIS A 758 11.35 -23.79 7.94
N LYS A 759 12.65 -24.10 8.09
CA LYS A 759 13.68 -23.12 8.52
C LYS A 759 13.76 -21.91 7.59
N CYS A 760 13.70 -22.13 6.27
CA CYS A 760 13.81 -21.08 5.26
C CYS A 760 12.65 -20.05 5.34
N ILE A 761 11.41 -20.50 5.56
CA ILE A 761 10.24 -19.62 5.73
C ILE A 761 10.33 -18.85 7.05
N LEU A 762 10.70 -19.52 8.15
CA LEU A 762 10.91 -18.88 9.45
C LEU A 762 11.98 -17.78 9.35
N ALA A 763 13.18 -18.11 8.86
CA ALA A 763 14.31 -17.20 8.76
C ALA A 763 14.07 -16.02 7.80
N ALA A 764 13.34 -16.22 6.70
CA ALA A 764 13.05 -15.13 5.77
C ALA A 764 12.30 -13.96 6.45
N ARG A 765 11.37 -14.27 7.36
CA ARG A 765 10.49 -13.28 8.00
C ARG A 765 10.97 -12.84 9.40
N CYS A 766 11.69 -13.71 10.11
CA CYS A 766 12.03 -13.57 11.53
C CYS A 766 13.55 -13.55 11.72
N SER A 767 14.10 -12.38 12.06
CA SER A 767 15.55 -12.23 12.22
C SER A 767 16.11 -13.00 13.43
N TYR A 768 15.29 -13.25 14.46
CA TYR A 768 15.65 -14.17 15.56
C TYR A 768 15.92 -15.58 15.04
N PHE A 769 15.03 -16.14 14.21
CA PHE A 769 15.22 -17.47 13.63
C PHE A 769 16.39 -17.48 12.61
N GLU A 770 16.55 -16.44 11.80
CA GLU A 770 17.70 -16.30 10.89
C GLU A 770 19.05 -16.30 11.64
N ALA A 771 19.16 -15.53 12.73
CA ALA A 771 20.35 -15.48 13.56
C ALA A 771 20.60 -16.81 14.29
N MET A 772 19.55 -17.40 14.89
CA MET A 772 19.63 -18.66 15.61
C MET A 772 20.11 -19.79 14.70
N PHE A 773 19.50 -20.03 13.53
CA PHE A 773 19.92 -21.11 12.63
C PHE A 773 21.34 -20.92 12.06
N ARG A 774 21.84 -19.68 11.99
CA ARG A 774 23.24 -19.40 11.59
C ARG A 774 24.26 -19.58 12.71
N SER A 775 23.89 -19.29 13.96
CA SER A 775 24.83 -19.23 15.09
C SER A 775 24.78 -20.45 16.00
N PHE A 776 23.62 -21.09 16.14
CA PHE A 776 23.41 -22.24 17.02
C PHE A 776 22.24 -23.11 16.50
N MET A 777 22.57 -24.15 15.74
CA MET A 777 21.59 -25.11 15.22
C MET A 777 21.68 -26.43 16.00
N PRO A 778 20.61 -26.86 16.70
CA PRO A 778 20.56 -28.15 17.39
C PRO A 778 20.74 -29.34 16.44
N SER A 779 21.52 -30.33 16.86
CA SER A 779 21.87 -31.52 16.05
C SER A 779 20.70 -32.45 15.74
N ASP A 780 19.61 -32.35 16.50
CA ASP A 780 18.36 -33.09 16.34
C ASP A 780 17.30 -32.31 15.52
N ASN A 781 17.60 -31.06 15.12
CA ASN A 781 16.65 -30.10 14.53
C ASN A 781 15.45 -29.77 15.46
N VAL A 782 15.61 -29.86 16.78
CA VAL A 782 14.56 -29.54 17.77
C VAL A 782 14.88 -28.24 18.50
N VAL A 783 13.93 -27.30 18.50
CA VAL A 783 14.09 -25.97 19.16
C VAL A 783 12.93 -25.71 20.11
N ASN A 784 13.24 -25.44 21.39
CA ASN A 784 12.24 -24.95 22.35
C ASN A 784 11.88 -23.49 22.07
N VAL A 785 10.58 -23.16 22.08
CA VAL A 785 10.09 -21.81 21.73
C VAL A 785 9.41 -21.12 22.91
N ALA A 786 9.84 -19.88 23.19
CA ALA A 786 9.28 -19.00 24.20
C ALA A 786 9.27 -17.54 23.70
N ILE A 787 8.49 -16.66 24.33
CA ILE A 787 8.42 -15.22 24.05
C ILE A 787 8.87 -14.49 25.32
N GLY A 788 10.16 -14.16 25.39
CA GLY A 788 10.81 -13.81 26.66
C GLY A 788 10.74 -15.01 27.62
N GLU A 789 10.32 -14.78 28.87
CA GLU A 789 10.07 -15.86 29.84
C GLU A 789 8.72 -16.57 29.65
N MET A 790 7.88 -16.11 28.71
CA MET A 790 6.50 -16.57 28.57
C MET A 790 6.34 -17.65 27.51
N VAL A 791 5.73 -18.78 27.87
CA VAL A 791 5.21 -19.75 26.90
C VAL A 791 3.84 -19.26 26.39
N PRO A 792 3.69 -18.97 25.07
CA PRO A 792 2.43 -18.49 24.50
C PRO A 792 1.38 -19.60 24.44
N SER A 793 0.10 -19.23 24.24
CA SER A 793 -0.93 -20.22 23.94
C SER A 793 -0.61 -20.95 22.62
N ALA A 794 -1.01 -22.22 22.49
CA ALA A 794 -0.84 -22.95 21.22
C ALA A 794 -1.55 -22.26 20.05
N GLN A 795 -2.72 -21.64 20.31
CA GLN A 795 -3.48 -20.90 19.29
C GLN A 795 -2.78 -19.60 18.87
N ALA A 796 -2.24 -18.83 19.81
CA ALA A 796 -1.40 -17.66 19.55
C ALA A 796 -0.16 -18.04 18.75
N PHE A 797 0.51 -19.16 19.10
CA PHE A 797 1.67 -19.63 18.34
C PHE A 797 1.30 -20.09 16.93
N HIS A 798 0.17 -20.79 16.74
CA HIS A 798 -0.33 -21.08 15.40
C HIS A 798 -0.65 -19.81 14.60
N THR A 799 -1.16 -18.74 15.23
CA THR A 799 -1.32 -17.44 14.56
C THR A 799 0.02 -16.78 14.21
N LEU A 800 1.03 -16.87 15.08
CA LEU A 800 2.38 -16.40 14.77
C LEU A 800 2.93 -17.09 13.51
N LEU A 801 2.71 -18.41 13.37
CA LEU A 801 3.05 -19.16 12.17
C LEU A 801 2.21 -18.72 10.94
N ARG A 802 0.91 -18.44 11.08
CA ARG A 802 0.07 -17.87 10.00
C ARG A 802 0.63 -16.52 9.50
N PHE A 803 1.05 -15.64 10.41
CA PHE A 803 1.68 -14.35 10.07
C PHE A 803 3.01 -14.51 9.33
N ILE A 804 3.83 -15.46 9.77
CA ILE A 804 5.12 -15.78 9.12
C ILE A 804 4.87 -16.38 7.71
N TYR A 805 4.09 -17.44 7.60
CA TYR A 805 3.94 -18.17 6.33
C TYR A 805 3.20 -17.35 5.27
N HIS A 806 2.11 -16.67 5.64
CA HIS A 806 1.19 -16.06 4.68
C HIS A 806 0.59 -14.72 5.15
N GLY A 807 1.24 -14.02 6.07
CA GLY A 807 0.90 -12.65 6.42
C GLY A 807 -0.45 -12.42 7.12
N SER A 808 -1.19 -13.46 7.48
CA SER A 808 -2.47 -13.28 8.19
C SER A 808 -2.26 -12.80 9.64
N VAL A 809 -3.16 -11.94 10.10
CA VAL A 809 -3.19 -11.38 11.46
C VAL A 809 -4.55 -11.60 12.14
N ASP A 810 -5.41 -12.44 11.55
CA ASP A 810 -6.72 -12.79 12.11
C ASP A 810 -6.58 -13.73 13.33
N MET A 811 -7.19 -13.36 14.45
CA MET A 811 -7.00 -14.01 15.75
C MET A 811 -8.00 -13.54 16.83
N PRO A 812 -8.24 -14.35 17.89
CA PRO A 812 -8.95 -13.90 19.08
C PRO A 812 -8.21 -12.76 19.82
N PRO A 813 -8.93 -11.80 20.46
CA PRO A 813 -8.30 -10.74 21.24
C PRO A 813 -7.43 -11.24 22.39
N GLU A 814 -7.82 -12.33 23.05
CA GLU A 814 -7.03 -12.95 24.12
C GLU A 814 -5.66 -13.47 23.62
N ASP A 815 -5.56 -13.91 22.36
CA ASP A 815 -4.29 -14.30 21.73
C ASP A 815 -3.47 -13.07 21.31
N SER A 816 -4.11 -11.94 20.98
CA SER A 816 -3.42 -10.70 20.58
C SER A 816 -2.58 -10.12 21.70
N LEU A 817 -2.89 -10.40 22.97
CA LEU A 817 -2.03 -10.03 24.10
C LEU A 817 -0.69 -10.77 24.05
N TYR A 818 -0.67 -12.08 23.81
CA TYR A 818 0.56 -12.87 23.71
C TYR A 818 1.42 -12.50 22.49
N LEU A 819 0.80 -12.10 21.38
CA LEU A 819 1.53 -11.68 20.18
C LEU A 819 1.88 -10.18 20.15
N PHE A 820 1.41 -9.38 21.11
CA PHE A 820 1.69 -7.95 21.15
C PHE A 820 3.19 -7.64 21.31
N SER A 821 3.88 -8.39 22.18
CA SER A 821 5.32 -8.25 22.43
C SER A 821 6.19 -9.05 21.45
N ALA A 822 5.61 -10.01 20.72
CA ALA A 822 6.33 -10.92 19.83
C ALA A 822 7.26 -10.22 18.81
N PRO A 823 6.91 -9.07 18.18
CA PRO A 823 7.79 -8.40 17.23
C PRO A 823 9.14 -7.93 17.80
N TYR A 824 9.21 -7.58 19.09
CA TYR A 824 10.47 -7.20 19.74
C TYR A 824 11.39 -8.40 19.96
N PHE A 825 10.83 -9.56 20.34
CA PHE A 825 11.61 -10.77 20.61
C PHE A 825 12.03 -11.51 19.33
N TYR A 826 11.13 -11.60 18.34
CA TYR A 826 11.40 -12.28 17.07
C TYR A 826 12.08 -11.38 16.03
N GLY A 827 12.10 -10.07 16.24
CA GLY A 827 12.71 -9.12 15.32
C GLY A 827 12.09 -9.17 13.93
N PHE A 828 10.76 -8.97 13.84
CA PHE A 828 10.08 -8.83 12.56
C PHE A 828 10.47 -7.51 11.87
N ALA A 829 10.59 -7.53 10.55
CA ALA A 829 11.02 -6.37 9.76
C ALA A 829 10.03 -5.17 9.77
N ASN A 830 8.85 -5.33 10.36
CA ASN A 830 7.82 -4.30 10.46
C ASN A 830 6.87 -4.57 11.65
N ASN A 831 6.16 -3.55 12.09
CA ASN A 831 5.26 -3.62 13.26
C ASN A 831 3.82 -4.07 12.89
N ARG A 832 3.59 -4.72 11.74
CA ARG A 832 2.22 -5.05 11.27
C ARG A 832 1.47 -5.96 12.23
N LEU A 833 2.15 -6.95 12.79
CA LEU A 833 1.59 -7.83 13.82
C LEU A 833 1.19 -7.06 15.09
N GLN A 834 2.04 -6.13 15.54
CA GLN A 834 1.77 -5.29 16.72
C GLN A 834 0.55 -4.39 16.49
N ALA A 835 0.49 -3.72 15.33
CA ALA A 835 -0.61 -2.83 14.97
C ALA A 835 -1.95 -3.57 14.86
N ALA A 836 -1.95 -4.77 14.27
CA ALA A 836 -3.13 -5.64 14.22
C ALA A 836 -3.56 -6.12 15.62
N CYS A 837 -2.60 -6.55 16.47
CA CYS A 837 -2.90 -6.91 17.86
C CYS A 837 -3.51 -5.75 18.64
N LYS A 838 -2.99 -4.53 18.50
CA LYS A 838 -3.56 -3.31 19.12
C LYS A 838 -5.03 -3.13 18.70
N GLN A 839 -5.28 -3.11 17.39
CA GLN A 839 -6.62 -2.82 16.86
C GLN A 839 -7.64 -3.91 17.21
N ASN A 840 -7.23 -5.19 17.27
CA ASN A 840 -8.09 -6.29 17.71
C ASN A 840 -8.52 -6.10 19.18
N LEU A 841 -7.58 -5.67 20.04
CA LEU A 841 -7.85 -5.34 21.44
C LEU A 841 -8.72 -4.09 21.62
N GLU A 842 -8.60 -3.09 20.75
CA GLU A 842 -9.44 -1.88 20.78
C GLU A 842 -10.88 -2.12 20.29
N ARG A 843 -11.09 -3.04 19.34
CA ARG A 843 -12.38 -3.19 18.63
C ARG A 843 -13.19 -4.43 19.00
N ASN A 844 -12.55 -5.53 19.39
CA ASN A 844 -13.20 -6.84 19.51
C ASN A 844 -13.27 -7.39 20.95
N VAL A 845 -12.89 -6.60 21.97
CA VAL A 845 -13.13 -6.94 23.38
C VAL A 845 -14.59 -6.66 23.74
N THR A 846 -15.29 -7.68 24.23
CA THR A 846 -16.75 -7.70 24.46
C THR A 846 -17.10 -8.41 25.76
N THR A 847 -18.37 -8.36 26.21
CA THR A 847 -18.83 -9.12 27.40
C THR A 847 -18.56 -10.61 27.34
N ASP A 848 -18.39 -11.15 26.14
CA ASP A 848 -18.44 -12.59 25.90
C ASP A 848 -17.01 -13.20 25.88
N ASN A 849 -15.97 -12.39 25.63
CA ASN A 849 -14.55 -12.76 25.72
C ASN A 849 -13.75 -12.02 26.83
N VAL A 850 -14.29 -10.98 27.48
CA VAL A 850 -13.56 -10.16 28.47
C VAL A 850 -12.94 -10.96 29.63
N ILE A 851 -13.51 -12.11 30.01
CA ILE A 851 -12.92 -13.00 31.02
C ILE A 851 -11.57 -13.56 30.53
N GLN A 852 -11.49 -14.00 29.28
CA GLN A 852 -10.27 -14.55 28.68
C GLN A 852 -9.21 -13.47 28.47
N VAL A 853 -9.64 -12.26 28.10
CA VAL A 853 -8.80 -11.06 27.99
C VAL A 853 -8.24 -10.68 29.38
N LEU A 854 -9.01 -10.82 30.46
CA LEU A 854 -8.52 -10.63 31.83
C LEU A 854 -7.51 -11.70 32.24
N GLU A 855 -7.78 -12.98 31.97
CA GLU A 855 -6.86 -14.11 32.23
C GLU A 855 -5.51 -13.89 31.52
N ALA A 856 -5.55 -13.52 30.24
CA ALA A 856 -4.36 -13.24 29.44
C ALA A 856 -3.62 -11.99 29.91
N ALA A 857 -4.32 -10.89 30.17
CA ALA A 857 -3.71 -9.62 30.61
C ALA A 857 -3.01 -9.73 31.97
N ASP A 858 -3.55 -10.53 32.89
CA ASP A 858 -2.88 -10.88 34.14
C ASP A 858 -1.65 -11.76 33.89
N LYS A 859 -1.77 -12.80 33.05
CA LYS A 859 -0.64 -13.68 32.72
C LYS A 859 0.53 -12.93 32.06
N ILE A 860 0.27 -11.88 31.27
CA ILE A 860 1.32 -11.05 30.63
C ILE A 860 1.62 -9.72 31.35
N GLN A 861 1.07 -9.49 32.56
CA GLN A 861 1.24 -8.24 33.33
C GLN A 861 0.88 -6.95 32.56
N ALA A 862 -0.08 -7.02 31.64
CA ALA A 862 -0.60 -5.87 30.89
C ALA A 862 -1.60 -5.07 31.75
N VAL A 863 -1.05 -4.26 32.66
CA VAL A 863 -1.78 -3.49 33.68
C VAL A 863 -2.97 -2.70 33.11
N ASP A 864 -2.81 -2.05 31.96
CA ASP A 864 -3.87 -1.21 31.39
C ASP A 864 -5.00 -2.04 30.75
N MET A 865 -4.69 -3.17 30.11
CA MET A 865 -5.74 -4.11 29.65
C MET A 865 -6.46 -4.74 30.84
N LYS A 866 -5.74 -5.08 31.91
CA LYS A 866 -6.34 -5.61 33.15
C LYS A 866 -7.35 -4.62 33.74
N LYS A 867 -7.00 -3.32 33.83
CA LYS A 867 -7.92 -2.23 34.23
C LYS A 867 -9.12 -2.11 33.28
N HIS A 868 -8.88 -2.15 31.95
CA HIS A 868 -9.93 -2.01 30.95
C HIS A 868 -10.94 -3.17 31.01
N ALA A 869 -10.46 -4.41 31.06
CA ALA A 869 -11.26 -5.61 31.20
C ALA A 869 -12.10 -5.60 32.49
N LEU A 870 -11.49 -5.24 33.64
CA LEU A 870 -12.23 -5.06 34.90
C LEU A 870 -13.33 -3.99 34.77
N SER A 871 -13.05 -2.85 34.12
CA SER A 871 -14.05 -1.80 33.89
C SER A 871 -15.25 -2.29 33.06
N LEU A 872 -15.03 -3.10 32.04
CA LEU A 872 -16.11 -3.72 31.25
C LEU A 872 -16.89 -4.77 32.05
N ILE A 873 -16.19 -5.62 32.81
CA ILE A 873 -16.81 -6.64 33.68
C ILE A 873 -17.73 -5.97 34.70
N VAL A 874 -17.30 -4.90 35.35
CA VAL A 874 -18.11 -4.12 36.30
C VAL A 874 -19.34 -3.52 35.60
N LYS A 875 -19.16 -2.83 34.47
CA LYS A 875 -20.26 -2.16 33.73
C LYS A 875 -21.36 -3.10 33.26
N GLN A 876 -21.05 -4.38 33.02
CA GLN A 876 -21.98 -5.37 32.46
C GLN A 876 -22.04 -6.66 33.29
N TYR A 877 -21.78 -6.55 34.59
CA TYR A 877 -21.70 -7.69 35.53
C TYR A 877 -22.92 -8.63 35.49
N PRO A 878 -24.19 -8.18 35.34
CA PRO A 878 -25.35 -9.08 35.24
C PRO A 878 -25.35 -10.02 34.01
N ARG A 879 -24.56 -9.74 32.97
CA ARG A 879 -24.25 -10.69 31.88
C ARG A 879 -23.06 -11.57 32.27
N VAL A 880 -21.93 -10.97 32.65
CA VAL A 880 -20.67 -11.68 32.90
C VAL A 880 -20.79 -12.71 34.05
N ALA A 881 -21.55 -12.39 35.10
CA ALA A 881 -21.84 -13.28 36.24
C ALA A 881 -22.56 -14.59 35.86
N LYS A 882 -23.18 -14.65 34.68
CA LYS A 882 -23.86 -15.84 34.15
C LYS A 882 -22.95 -16.71 33.28
N VAL A 883 -21.76 -16.23 32.90
CA VAL A 883 -20.81 -16.96 32.06
C VAL A 883 -20.09 -18.03 32.87
N SER A 884 -20.21 -19.30 32.47
CA SER A 884 -19.66 -20.46 33.19
C SER A 884 -18.17 -20.35 33.52
N ARG A 885 -17.38 -19.76 32.60
CA ARG A 885 -15.93 -19.55 32.77
C ARG A 885 -15.58 -18.66 33.97
N LEU A 886 -16.46 -17.76 34.41
CA LEU A 886 -16.19 -16.92 35.59
C LEU A 886 -15.92 -17.78 36.83
N ARG A 887 -16.54 -18.96 36.94
CA ARG A 887 -16.34 -19.91 38.05
C ARG A 887 -15.02 -20.71 37.97
N GLN A 888 -14.28 -20.57 36.87
CA GLN A 888 -13.01 -21.26 36.61
C GLN A 888 -11.79 -20.34 36.82
N LEU A 889 -12.02 -19.04 37.06
CA LEU A 889 -10.96 -18.07 37.34
C LEU A 889 -10.15 -18.42 38.61
N SER A 890 -8.90 -17.99 38.62
CA SER A 890 -8.04 -18.06 39.80
C SER A 890 -8.63 -17.23 40.96
N ARG A 891 -8.33 -17.64 42.21
CA ARG A 891 -8.76 -16.89 43.40
C ARG A 891 -8.29 -15.43 43.39
N HIS A 892 -7.11 -15.15 42.82
CA HIS A 892 -6.59 -13.79 42.64
C HIS A 892 -7.48 -12.95 41.72
N LEU A 893 -7.85 -13.49 40.55
CA LEU A 893 -8.69 -12.79 39.59
C LEU A 893 -10.13 -12.59 40.09
N LEU A 894 -10.67 -13.57 40.83
CA LEU A 894 -11.97 -13.43 41.48
C LEU A 894 -11.97 -12.31 42.55
N LEU A 895 -10.92 -12.20 43.35
CA LEU A 895 -10.76 -11.09 44.29
C LEU A 895 -10.64 -9.74 43.55
N ALA A 896 -9.79 -9.64 42.53
CA ALA A 896 -9.65 -8.41 41.75
C ALA A 896 -10.96 -7.93 41.07
N ILE A 897 -11.86 -8.85 40.70
CA ILE A 897 -13.21 -8.51 40.22
C ILE A 897 -14.10 -8.00 41.36
N LEU A 898 -14.06 -8.63 42.54
CA LEU A 898 -14.83 -8.18 43.72
C LEU A 898 -14.36 -6.81 44.22
N ASP A 899 -13.05 -6.59 44.25
CA ASP A 899 -12.46 -5.29 44.61
C ASP A 899 -12.91 -4.21 43.62
N ALA A 900 -12.82 -4.45 42.31
CA ALA A 900 -13.27 -3.52 41.27
C ALA A 900 -14.79 -3.22 41.33
N LEU A 901 -15.62 -4.19 41.74
CA LEU A 901 -17.05 -4.00 41.98
C LEU A 901 -17.30 -3.15 43.24
N ALA A 902 -16.59 -3.41 44.34
CA ALA A 902 -16.70 -2.63 45.57
C ALA A 902 -16.31 -1.16 45.35
N ASP A 903 -15.25 -0.94 44.59
CA ASP A 903 -14.76 0.35 44.12
C ASP A 903 -15.81 1.14 43.32
N ASP A 904 -16.55 0.47 42.42
CA ASP A 904 -17.63 1.11 41.65
C ASP A 904 -18.89 1.34 42.50
N MET A 905 -19.20 0.44 43.45
CA MET A 905 -20.26 0.65 44.44
C MET A 905 -19.96 1.85 45.35
N ALA A 906 -18.70 2.06 45.72
CA ALA A 906 -18.27 3.25 46.46
C ALA A 906 -18.43 4.52 45.60
N ARG A 907 -17.94 4.51 44.34
CA ARG A 907 -18.07 5.63 43.40
C ARG A 907 -19.52 5.95 42.98
N SER A 908 -20.43 4.99 43.02
CA SER A 908 -21.85 5.14 42.67
C SER A 908 -22.78 5.43 43.86
N GLY A 909 -22.24 5.62 45.07
CA GLY A 909 -23.03 5.93 46.26
C GLY A 909 -23.94 4.78 46.71
N GLY A 910 -23.47 3.53 46.59
CA GLY A 910 -24.17 2.33 47.06
C GLY A 910 -25.34 1.86 46.17
N LYS A 911 -25.49 2.42 44.96
CA LYS A 911 -26.54 2.01 44.00
C LYS A 911 -25.95 1.23 42.84
N LEU A 912 -26.17 -0.09 42.83
CA LEU A 912 -26.06 -0.91 41.62
C LEU A 912 -26.87 -0.26 40.48
N ARG A 913 -26.24 -0.07 39.32
CA ARG A 913 -26.92 0.49 38.14
C ARG A 913 -28.05 -0.47 37.70
N PRO A 914 -29.26 0.01 37.41
CA PRO A 914 -30.31 -0.81 36.81
C PRO A 914 -29.89 -1.38 35.45
N ASP A 915 -30.41 -2.55 35.10
CA ASP A 915 -30.18 -3.20 33.80
C ASP A 915 -30.63 -2.28 32.64
N ILE A 916 -29.70 -1.96 31.73
CA ILE A 916 -30.05 -1.39 30.41
C ILE A 916 -30.32 -2.56 29.46
N SER A 917 -31.49 -3.18 29.63
CA SER A 917 -32.02 -4.20 28.72
C SER A 917 -33.38 -3.78 28.19
N TYR A 918 -33.43 -3.39 26.91
CA TYR A 918 -34.64 -3.12 26.12
C TYR A 918 -35.64 -2.10 26.71
N SER A 919 -35.46 -0.83 26.33
CA SER A 919 -36.52 0.19 26.38
C SER A 919 -36.64 0.91 25.02
N ASN A 920 -37.15 0.20 24.01
CA ASN A 920 -37.75 0.78 22.80
C ASN A 920 -38.55 -0.31 22.08
N LEU A 921 -39.74 0.06 21.58
CA LEU A 921 -40.89 -0.84 21.33
C LEU A 921 -41.45 -1.44 22.65
N CYS A 922 -42.74 -1.36 22.96
CA CYS A 922 -43.87 -0.76 22.24
C CYS A 922 -45.00 -0.33 23.21
N GLY A 923 -45.95 0.47 22.71
CA GLY A 923 -47.39 0.39 23.02
C GLY A 923 -47.87 0.43 24.47
N THR A 924 -48.62 1.49 24.81
CA THR A 924 -49.48 1.52 26.01
C THR A 924 -50.70 0.61 25.89
N GLU A 925 -50.93 -0.16 26.96
CA GLU A 925 -52.22 -0.68 27.45
C GLU A 925 -52.92 -1.87 26.75
N GLY A 926 -53.48 -2.76 27.59
CA GLY A 926 -54.37 -3.88 27.24
C GLY A 926 -53.66 -5.17 26.76
N GLY A 927 -53.87 -6.36 27.34
CA GLY A 927 -54.65 -6.75 28.52
C GLY A 927 -55.33 -8.12 28.34
N VAL A 928 -55.35 -8.95 29.40
CA VAL A 928 -56.12 -10.21 29.54
C VAL A 928 -55.64 -11.45 28.76
N GLY A 929 -55.06 -12.42 29.50
CA GLY A 929 -55.58 -13.81 29.53
C GLY A 929 -54.88 -14.90 28.70
N ALA A 930 -55.00 -16.14 29.21
CA ALA A 930 -54.80 -17.46 28.58
C ALA A 930 -53.52 -17.69 27.72
N SER A 931 -52.46 -18.40 28.16
CA SER A 931 -52.31 -19.78 28.65
C SER A 931 -52.05 -20.86 27.58
N SER A 932 -51.03 -21.70 27.86
CA SER A 932 -50.76 -23.05 27.34
C SER A 932 -49.94 -23.25 26.03
N ASN A 933 -48.91 -24.10 26.20
CA ASN A 933 -48.47 -25.21 25.34
C ASN A 933 -47.82 -24.99 23.94
N CYS A 934 -46.51 -25.27 23.93
CA CYS A 934 -45.86 -26.37 23.18
C CYS A 934 -45.95 -26.47 21.64
N ALA A 935 -44.76 -26.32 21.05
CA ALA A 935 -44.11 -27.30 20.17
C ALA A 935 -44.42 -27.40 18.65
N SER A 936 -43.30 -27.49 17.91
CA SER A 936 -43.03 -28.34 16.73
C SER A 936 -43.75 -28.15 15.38
N SER A 937 -42.89 -27.92 14.36
CA SER A 937 -42.92 -28.53 13.01
C SER A 937 -43.98 -28.08 11.98
N GLY A 938 -43.75 -28.45 10.70
CA GLY A 938 -44.58 -28.09 9.55
C GLY A 938 -44.20 -26.72 8.96
N ALA A 939 -43.31 -26.55 7.98
CA ALA A 939 -43.21 -27.17 6.64
C ALA A 939 -44.30 -26.70 5.63
N SER A 940 -43.89 -25.79 4.74
CA SER A 940 -44.31 -25.63 3.32
C SER A 940 -45.79 -25.62 2.91
N VAL A 941 -46.20 -24.62 2.12
CA VAL A 941 -46.57 -24.75 0.69
C VAL A 941 -47.20 -23.43 0.14
N ASN A 942 -46.96 -23.19 -1.15
CA ASN A 942 -47.52 -22.18 -2.06
C ASN A 942 -48.98 -21.71 -1.82
N GLY A 943 -49.29 -20.45 -2.14
CA GLY A 943 -50.65 -19.91 -2.04
C GLY A 943 -50.90 -18.52 -2.68
N SER A 944 -50.41 -18.27 -3.90
CA SER A 944 -50.64 -16.99 -4.59
C SER A 944 -52.04 -16.89 -5.21
N ILE A 945 -52.89 -15.99 -4.70
CA ILE A 945 -54.16 -15.57 -5.32
C ILE A 945 -54.27 -14.04 -5.24
N ALA A 946 -54.84 -13.41 -6.28
CA ALA A 946 -55.00 -11.96 -6.39
C ALA A 946 -56.47 -11.53 -6.53
N SER A 947 -56.91 -10.61 -5.68
CA SER A 947 -58.11 -9.76 -5.78
C SER A 947 -58.10 -8.75 -4.61
N GLY A 948 -58.78 -7.60 -4.64
CA GLY A 948 -59.43 -6.93 -5.77
C GLY A 948 -60.36 -5.80 -5.31
N SER A 949 -60.26 -4.63 -5.96
CA SER A 949 -61.29 -3.56 -6.05
C SER A 949 -61.67 -2.72 -4.81
N ASN A 950 -61.25 -1.45 -4.86
CA ASN A 950 -62.03 -0.20 -4.70
C ASN A 950 -63.11 -0.06 -3.60
N TYR A 951 -63.02 1.03 -2.82
CA TYR A 951 -64.06 2.09 -2.78
C TYR A 951 -63.40 3.48 -2.51
N TYR A 952 -63.71 4.45 -3.39
CA TYR A 952 -64.23 5.81 -3.17
C TYR A 952 -64.09 6.49 -1.76
N TYR A 953 -63.98 7.84 -1.61
CA TYR A 953 -64.46 8.97 -2.45
C TYR A 953 -63.75 10.32 -2.16
N TYR A 954 -63.91 11.28 -3.10
CA TYR A 954 -63.89 12.76 -2.99
C TYR A 954 -62.60 13.57 -2.71
N THR A 955 -62.33 14.48 -3.67
CA THR A 955 -61.56 15.73 -3.54
C THR A 955 -62.47 16.91 -3.18
N PRO A 956 -61.94 18.14 -3.08
CA PRO A 956 -62.44 19.18 -4.01
C PRO A 956 -61.39 19.67 -5.03
N GLN A 957 -61.87 20.29 -6.10
CA GLN A 957 -61.08 20.87 -7.20
C GLN A 957 -61.20 22.41 -7.24
N GLN A 958 -60.48 23.02 -8.21
CA GLN A 958 -60.80 24.21 -9.04
C GLN A 958 -59.72 25.31 -8.96
N GLN A 959 -59.35 26.03 -10.02
CA GLN A 959 -59.51 25.89 -11.49
C GLN A 959 -58.35 26.69 -12.14
N ALA A 960 -57.54 26.13 -13.05
CA ALA A 960 -57.76 26.05 -14.51
C ALA A 960 -57.74 27.39 -15.29
N SER A 961 -56.69 27.60 -16.12
CA SER A 961 -56.80 28.29 -17.42
C SER A 961 -55.61 27.99 -18.35
N SER A 962 -55.88 28.00 -19.66
CA SER A 962 -55.01 27.64 -20.80
C SER A 962 -53.97 28.70 -21.18
N GLY A 963 -52.90 28.33 -21.91
CA GLY A 963 -52.18 29.32 -22.74
C GLY A 963 -50.89 28.92 -23.48
N SER A 964 -51.01 28.60 -24.77
CA SER A 964 -50.01 28.81 -25.85
C SER A 964 -48.67 28.04 -25.87
N SER A 965 -48.10 27.99 -27.07
CA SER A 965 -46.92 27.22 -27.51
C SER A 965 -45.60 28.01 -27.46
N GLY A 966 -44.49 27.32 -27.21
CA GLY A 966 -43.12 27.82 -27.45
C GLY A 966 -42.18 26.67 -27.83
N ALA A 967 -41.30 26.86 -28.81
CA ALA A 967 -40.43 25.80 -29.33
C ALA A 967 -39.15 25.62 -28.50
N HIS A 968 -38.75 24.37 -28.26
CA HIS A 968 -37.44 24.07 -27.68
C HIS A 968 -36.36 23.98 -28.77
N THR A 969 -35.50 25.00 -28.85
CA THR A 969 -34.29 24.99 -29.68
C THR A 969 -33.06 25.10 -28.78
N SER A 970 -32.56 23.97 -28.28
CA SER A 970 -31.35 23.93 -27.45
C SER A 970 -30.09 23.93 -28.33
N TYR A 971 -29.52 25.12 -28.55
CA TYR A 971 -28.24 25.26 -29.24
C TYR A 971 -27.09 24.64 -28.41
N TYR A 972 -26.67 23.45 -28.81
CA TYR A 972 -25.26 23.04 -28.70
C TYR A 972 -24.63 23.25 -30.07
N GLN A 973 -23.51 23.97 -30.14
CA GLN A 973 -22.70 23.99 -31.34
C GLN A 973 -21.22 23.85 -30.97
N LEU A 974 -20.56 22.92 -31.65
CA LEU A 974 -19.12 22.70 -31.55
C LEU A 974 -18.40 23.79 -32.35
N GLU A 975 -17.24 24.22 -31.89
CA GLU A 975 -16.23 24.81 -32.76
C GLU A 975 -15.00 23.91 -32.82
N HIS A 976 -14.74 23.36 -34.00
CA HIS A 976 -13.44 22.82 -34.36
C HIS A 976 -13.28 22.91 -35.89
N LEU A 977 -12.23 23.61 -36.32
CA LEU A 977 -11.62 23.55 -37.67
C LEU A 977 -12.49 23.97 -38.87
N ALA A 978 -12.32 25.21 -39.29
CA ALA A 978 -12.13 25.54 -40.71
C ALA A 978 -11.19 26.75 -40.84
N SER A 979 -10.21 26.69 -41.75
CA SER A 979 -9.36 27.84 -42.10
C SER A 979 -8.96 27.76 -43.57
N ASN A 980 -9.24 28.82 -44.33
CA ASN A 980 -9.09 28.95 -45.79
C ASN A 980 -10.07 28.09 -46.61
N ARG A 981 -10.59 28.55 -47.75
CA ARG A 981 -10.65 29.91 -48.33
C ARG A 981 -11.74 29.93 -49.42
N ASP A 982 -12.37 31.10 -49.56
CA ASP A 982 -13.40 31.46 -50.56
C ASP A 982 -14.73 30.67 -50.50
#